data_AF-A0A660ST35-F1
#
_entry.id   AF-A0A660ST35-F1
#
_cell.length_a   1.000
_cell.length_b   1.000
_cell.length_c   1.000
_cell.angle_alpha   90.00
_cell.angle_beta   90.00
_cell.angle_gamma   90.00
#
_symmetry.space_group_name_H-M   'P 1'
#
loop_
_entity.id
_entity.type
_entity.pdbx_description
1 polymer ?
#
loop_
_entity_poly.entity_id
_entity_poly.type
_entity_poly.pdbx_seq_one_letter_code
_entity_poly.pdbx_strand_id
1 'polypeptide(L)'
;MEEKPSLITLKGSLYSGRFIAVFPGVMSARMYLKQQNDDQQKALEKRAEPLSTLAWALGEDYDGQLLTEAWKTLLKNHPHDSICGVSIDDVHTDMEDRTRYVNQMSSSQIQMKLRKLTGLIDTSGIKAEEAKVVFNTAFYKRNEVVKFSNETYFIKLPSMGFKVIEKSSKPSFSLILDGYTVENSLIILSVNLNGSFNIKYKSTGRVFEDLGIIEDRADTGDEYNYSYPEYDRIITTSDSRAEISILENNSFRVTFRINIEMELPESDTNNHTERSEILRKLPIVTYLTLDADSPIVKCRTVIRNTVKDHILRVLFPTNIITDYSHAGSPFDITTRPIHIEDYDESSIPDDVRKVIVGAREAKPNTIFLNREFVDLNNGSEGLAVLSKGLPEYQVVDEDNKIALTLFRSVGWVAKDINSRIGDAGPMIYTPGAQCLREMSFEYAVYPHEGDVYEGNVCREADIFNSPVIRLTTDKHQGVLGKDRSFFNLTSKGNSFKVTSCKRSEDDKSVIIRGYNSSETKIDVRLESFFRIQRAYFTDLLESEKEELSVKGKIVSFEVLSKKIITIKIDIDRRDFSPSLCHIELLEDDRVNEDFSSYKYCPSVTDDDFSSEKHRAEKLTIGLDDSMTRRTALEAQLSAILTQNRVNEVETKVLGYKLNEARVQRRVFDYIKEYGDSEVE
;
A
#
# COMPACT_ATOMS: atom_id res chain seq x y z
N MET A 1 -2.53 52.49 -1.48
CA MET A 1 -2.64 51.36 -2.42
C MET A 1 -2.18 50.14 -1.64
N GLU A 2 -3.04 49.16 -1.43
CA GLU A 2 -2.56 47.86 -0.92
C GLU A 2 -1.66 47.27 -1.98
N GLU A 3 -0.36 47.16 -1.69
CA GLU A 3 0.57 46.41 -2.51
C GLU A 3 0.04 44.97 -2.59
N LYS A 4 -0.32 44.53 -3.80
CA LYS A 4 -0.57 43.12 -4.11
C LYS A 4 0.72 42.58 -4.74
N PRO A 5 1.73 42.20 -3.94
CA PRO A 5 2.97 41.69 -4.50
C PRO A 5 2.68 40.46 -5.37
N SER A 6 3.35 40.37 -6.52
CA SER A 6 3.26 39.20 -7.38
C SER A 6 3.97 38.03 -6.69
N LEU A 7 3.20 37.03 -6.25
CA LEU A 7 3.74 35.82 -5.62
C LEU A 7 4.03 34.74 -6.67
N ILE A 8 5.06 33.94 -6.44
CA ILE A 8 5.35 32.74 -7.23
C ILE A 8 4.26 31.70 -6.95
N THR A 9 3.65 31.14 -7.99
CA THR A 9 2.68 30.04 -7.86
C THR A 9 3.38 28.71 -8.12
N LEU A 10 3.42 27.85 -7.11
CA LEU A 10 3.84 26.45 -7.25
C LEU A 10 2.62 25.58 -7.57
N LYS A 11 2.77 24.59 -8.45
CA LYS A 11 1.70 23.68 -8.86
C LYS A 11 2.17 22.23 -8.74
N GLY A 12 1.24 21.34 -8.37
CA GLY A 12 1.51 19.90 -8.25
C GLY A 12 2.20 19.50 -6.94
N SER A 13 2.75 18.30 -6.92
CA SER A 13 3.47 17.75 -5.76
C SER A 13 4.79 18.48 -5.53
N LEU A 14 5.05 18.92 -4.30
CA LEU A 14 6.33 19.50 -3.89
C LEU A 14 7.34 18.39 -3.58
N TYR A 15 7.90 17.77 -4.62
CA TYR A 15 8.81 16.63 -4.52
C TYR A 15 10.06 16.86 -5.37
N SER A 16 11.00 17.67 -4.88
CA SER A 16 12.21 18.04 -5.62
C SER A 16 13.50 17.51 -5.00
N GLY A 17 13.62 17.41 -3.67
CA GLY A 17 14.86 16.92 -3.03
C GLY A 17 16.09 17.85 -3.11
N ARG A 18 16.10 18.83 -4.01
CA ARG A 18 17.24 19.73 -4.26
C ARG A 18 17.57 20.64 -3.07
N PHE A 19 16.54 21.26 -2.48
CA PHE A 19 16.69 22.26 -1.42
C PHE A 19 16.34 21.72 -0.04
N ILE A 20 15.56 20.64 0.01
CA ILE A 20 15.15 19.94 1.23
C ILE A 20 14.91 18.47 0.88
N ALA A 21 15.36 17.57 1.73
CA ALA A 21 15.18 16.14 1.53
C ALA A 21 13.71 15.75 1.43
N VAL A 22 13.42 14.86 0.50
CA VAL A 22 12.12 14.19 0.35
C VAL A 22 12.12 12.77 0.92
N PHE A 23 13.30 12.26 1.29
CA PHE A 23 13.51 10.98 1.98
C PHE A 23 12.81 9.80 1.27
N PRO A 24 13.15 9.51 0.01
CA PRO A 24 12.45 8.48 -0.77
C PRO A 24 12.45 7.09 -0.11
N GLY A 25 13.51 6.75 0.63
CA GLY A 25 13.68 5.43 1.25
C GLY A 25 12.67 5.11 2.36
N VAL A 26 11.94 6.10 2.87
CA VAL A 26 10.86 5.88 3.86
C VAL A 26 9.69 5.09 3.30
N MET A 27 9.54 5.06 1.97
CA MET A 27 8.45 4.36 1.30
C MET A 27 8.65 2.84 1.40
N SER A 28 9.89 2.35 1.33
CA SER A 28 10.23 0.93 1.40
C SER A 28 10.83 0.45 2.72
N ALA A 29 11.23 1.37 3.62
CA ALA A 29 11.71 1.01 4.96
C ALA A 29 10.62 0.27 5.73
N ARG A 30 10.96 -0.90 6.30
CA ARG A 30 10.02 -1.72 7.11
C ARG A 30 8.68 -1.96 6.39
N MET A 31 8.76 -2.51 5.17
CA MET A 31 7.59 -2.67 4.27
C MET A 31 6.36 -3.29 4.96
N TYR A 32 6.57 -4.23 5.88
CA TYR A 32 5.48 -4.86 6.64
C TYR A 32 4.54 -3.85 7.32
N LEU A 33 5.04 -2.68 7.76
CA LEU A 33 4.21 -1.62 8.35
C LEU A 33 3.31 -0.96 7.31
N LYS A 34 3.80 -0.77 6.08
CA LYS A 34 3.02 -0.19 4.97
C LYS A 34 1.92 -1.14 4.54
N GLN A 35 2.22 -2.44 4.47
CA GLN A 35 1.23 -3.48 4.16
C GLN A 35 0.14 -3.57 5.25
N GLN A 36 0.53 -3.62 6.53
CA GLN A 36 -0.43 -3.61 7.64
C GLN A 36 -1.34 -2.37 7.62
N ASN A 37 -0.76 -1.20 7.39
CA ASN A 37 -1.51 0.05 7.31
C ASN A 37 -2.50 0.08 6.13
N ASP A 38 -2.10 -0.42 4.97
CA ASP A 38 -2.95 -0.53 3.78
C ASP A 38 -4.11 -1.50 4.02
N ASP A 39 -3.85 -2.66 4.62
CA ASP A 39 -4.87 -3.65 4.97
C ASP A 39 -5.92 -3.09 5.96
N GLN A 40 -5.47 -2.30 6.94
CA GLN A 40 -6.33 -1.67 7.95
C GLN A 40 -7.21 -0.56 7.38
N GLN A 41 -6.63 0.33 6.57
CA GLN A 41 -7.40 1.35 5.86
C GLN A 41 -8.50 0.67 5.04
N LYS A 42 -8.17 -0.39 4.28
CA LYS A 42 -9.16 -1.15 3.52
C LYS A 42 -10.17 -1.88 4.41
N ALA A 43 -9.74 -2.41 5.57
CA ALA A 43 -10.65 -3.03 6.52
C ALA A 43 -11.71 -2.05 7.02
N LEU A 44 -11.34 -0.80 7.29
CA LEU A 44 -12.27 0.23 7.76
C LEU A 44 -13.06 0.85 6.59
N GLU A 45 -12.37 1.46 5.62
CA GLU A 45 -12.95 2.26 4.53
C GLU A 45 -13.76 1.41 3.54
N LYS A 46 -13.27 0.20 3.21
CA LYS A 46 -13.85 -0.63 2.15
C LYS A 46 -14.75 -1.74 2.67
N ARG A 47 -14.72 -2.06 3.97
CA ARG A 47 -15.50 -3.18 4.54
C ARG A 47 -16.32 -2.76 5.76
N ALA A 48 -15.69 -2.37 6.86
CA ALA A 48 -16.39 -2.13 8.13
C ALA A 48 -17.39 -0.97 8.03
N GLU A 49 -17.00 0.18 7.50
CA GLU A 49 -17.91 1.33 7.35
C GLU A 49 -19.04 1.07 6.35
N PRO A 50 -18.78 0.59 5.11
CA PRO A 50 -19.85 0.34 4.15
C PRO A 50 -20.86 -0.70 4.65
N LEU A 51 -20.40 -1.80 5.26
CA LEU A 51 -21.28 -2.83 5.81
C LEU A 51 -22.08 -2.31 7.01
N SER A 52 -21.46 -1.54 7.90
CA SER A 52 -22.15 -0.92 9.04
C SER A 52 -23.22 0.06 8.58
N THR A 53 -22.92 0.83 7.54
CA THR A 53 -23.85 1.81 6.96
C THR A 53 -25.02 1.14 6.27
N LEU A 54 -24.77 0.05 5.53
CA LEU A 54 -25.84 -0.76 4.93
C LEU A 54 -26.72 -1.40 5.99
N ALA A 55 -26.14 -2.01 7.03
CA ALA A 55 -26.90 -2.61 8.12
C ALA A 55 -27.78 -1.55 8.80
N TRP A 56 -27.21 -0.37 9.08
CA TRP A 56 -27.95 0.75 9.67
C TRP A 56 -29.10 1.26 8.80
N ALA A 57 -28.87 1.38 7.49
CA ALA A 57 -29.90 1.76 6.52
C ALA A 57 -31.04 0.72 6.44
N LEU A 58 -30.78 -0.52 6.84
CA LEU A 58 -31.72 -1.67 6.84
C LEU A 58 -32.29 -1.99 8.23
N GLY A 59 -32.10 -1.11 9.22
CA GLY A 59 -32.80 -1.16 10.50
C GLY A 59 -31.92 -1.51 11.70
N GLU A 60 -30.67 -1.90 11.47
CA GLU A 60 -29.75 -2.26 12.56
C GLU A 60 -29.08 -1.03 13.20
N ASP A 61 -28.40 -1.27 14.31
CA ASP A 61 -27.58 -0.26 14.96
C ASP A 61 -26.26 -0.04 14.22
N TYR A 62 -25.73 1.18 14.32
CA TYR A 62 -24.39 1.56 13.85
C TYR A 62 -23.50 1.79 15.05
N ASP A 63 -22.44 0.99 15.18
CA ASP A 63 -21.49 1.11 16.28
C ASP A 63 -20.45 2.19 15.99
N GLY A 64 -20.85 3.45 16.15
CA GLY A 64 -19.99 4.60 15.88
C GLY A 64 -18.80 4.70 16.83
N GLN A 65 -18.95 4.24 18.09
CA GLN A 65 -17.89 4.31 19.08
C GLN A 65 -16.76 3.32 18.76
N LEU A 66 -17.09 2.06 18.43
CA LEU A 66 -16.11 1.07 18.03
C LEU A 66 -15.33 1.50 16.77
N LEU A 67 -16.04 1.98 15.75
CA LEU A 67 -15.42 2.46 14.52
C LEU A 67 -14.53 3.69 14.78
N THR A 68 -14.96 4.62 15.64
CA THR A 68 -14.16 5.77 16.04
C THR A 68 -12.87 5.34 16.76
N GLU A 69 -12.94 4.37 17.68
CA GLU A 69 -11.76 3.88 18.39
C GLU A 69 -10.81 3.12 17.44
N ALA A 70 -11.34 2.35 16.50
CA ALA A 70 -10.55 1.69 15.47
C ALA A 70 -9.80 2.71 14.60
N TRP A 71 -10.48 3.77 14.14
CA TRP A 71 -9.85 4.86 13.40
C TRP A 71 -8.81 5.60 14.23
N LYS A 72 -9.12 5.98 15.47
CA LYS A 72 -8.15 6.66 16.36
C LYS A 72 -6.93 5.78 16.63
N THR A 73 -7.12 4.48 16.78
CA THR A 73 -6.01 3.53 16.99
C THR A 73 -5.15 3.38 15.74
N LEU A 74 -5.76 3.30 14.55
CA LEU A 74 -5.03 3.31 13.28
C LEU A 74 -4.25 4.61 13.09
N LEU A 75 -4.88 5.75 13.34
CA LEU A 75 -4.27 7.08 13.18
C LEU A 75 -3.07 7.30 14.14
N LYS A 76 -2.98 6.57 15.26
CA LYS A 76 -1.77 6.58 16.13
C LYS A 76 -0.54 5.98 15.44
N ASN A 77 -0.71 5.19 14.38
CA ASN A 77 0.39 4.68 13.54
C ASN A 77 0.73 5.62 12.37
N HIS A 78 -0.04 6.68 12.13
CA HIS A 78 0.17 7.62 11.02
C HIS A 78 1.07 8.85 11.28
N PRO A 79 1.57 9.14 12.50
CA PRO A 79 2.67 10.11 12.64
C PRO A 79 3.80 9.73 11.69
N HIS A 80 4.44 10.74 11.08
CA HIS A 80 5.39 10.52 10.00
C HIS A 80 6.51 9.57 10.41
N ASP A 81 7.15 9.75 11.58
CA ASP A 81 8.22 8.87 12.06
C ASP A 81 7.78 7.42 12.26
N SER A 82 6.50 7.20 12.58
CA SER A 82 5.89 5.88 12.72
C SER A 82 5.69 5.23 11.35
N ILE A 83 4.83 5.80 10.49
CA ILE A 83 4.48 5.16 9.20
C ILE A 83 5.65 5.14 8.21
N CYS A 84 6.55 6.13 8.28
CA CYS A 84 7.80 6.13 7.49
C CYS A 84 8.75 5.01 7.90
N GLY A 85 8.57 4.41 9.08
CA GLY A 85 9.43 3.34 9.55
C GLY A 85 10.80 3.83 9.99
N VAL A 86 10.91 5.10 10.43
CA VAL A 86 12.17 5.82 10.72
C VAL A 86 12.33 6.04 12.23
N SER A 87 12.32 4.95 12.99
CA SER A 87 12.30 4.97 14.44
C SER A 87 12.90 3.68 14.99
N ILE A 88 13.20 3.68 16.29
CA ILE A 88 13.72 2.49 16.96
C ILE A 88 12.73 1.31 16.91
N ASP A 89 13.26 0.09 17.02
CA ASP A 89 12.49 -1.16 16.92
C ASP A 89 11.28 -1.23 17.87
N ASP A 90 11.38 -0.66 19.07
CA ASP A 90 10.29 -0.68 20.07
C ASP A 90 9.06 0.10 19.59
N VAL A 91 9.26 1.24 18.90
CA VAL A 91 8.16 2.02 18.33
C VAL A 91 7.39 1.19 17.30
N HIS A 92 8.11 0.42 16.48
CA HIS A 92 7.50 -0.40 15.43
C HIS A 92 6.87 -1.68 15.99
N THR A 93 7.37 -2.19 17.10
CA THR A 93 6.71 -3.25 17.88
C THR A 93 5.36 -2.75 18.40
N ASP A 94 5.33 -1.56 19.02
CA ASP A 94 4.09 -0.91 19.45
C ASP A 94 3.11 -0.65 18.28
N MET A 95 3.62 -0.34 17.09
CA MET A 95 2.78 -0.19 15.90
C MET A 95 2.11 -1.50 15.49
N GLU A 96 2.84 -2.62 15.52
CA GLU A 96 2.28 -3.96 15.26
C GLU A 96 1.22 -4.34 16.32
N ASP A 97 1.36 -3.89 17.56
CA ASP A 97 0.38 -4.09 18.64
C ASP A 97 -0.91 -3.31 18.37
N ARG A 98 -0.79 -2.01 18.07
CA ARG A 98 -1.91 -1.18 17.59
C ARG A 98 -2.56 -1.82 16.36
N THR A 99 -1.75 -2.43 15.50
CA THR A 99 -2.26 -3.11 14.32
C THR A 99 -3.18 -4.27 14.67
N ARG A 100 -2.79 -5.10 15.65
CA ARG A 100 -3.61 -6.21 16.12
C ARG A 100 -4.93 -5.73 16.73
N TYR A 101 -4.92 -4.62 17.46
CA TYR A 101 -6.15 -4.03 18.01
C TYR A 101 -7.12 -3.54 16.92
N VAL A 102 -6.62 -2.83 15.91
CA VAL A 102 -7.45 -2.39 14.76
C VAL A 102 -8.06 -3.59 14.05
N ASN A 103 -7.26 -4.62 13.77
CA ASN A 103 -7.73 -5.84 13.10
C ASN A 103 -8.82 -6.55 13.90
N GLN A 104 -8.69 -6.64 15.23
CA GLN A 104 -9.72 -7.24 16.10
C GLN A 104 -11.03 -6.44 16.04
N MET A 105 -10.97 -5.12 16.19
CA MET A 105 -12.15 -4.25 16.15
C MET A 105 -12.83 -4.29 14.77
N SER A 106 -12.06 -4.15 13.69
CA SER A 106 -12.61 -4.16 12.33
C SER A 106 -13.21 -5.51 11.97
N SER A 107 -12.54 -6.62 12.30
CA SER A 107 -13.03 -7.97 11.98
C SER A 107 -14.28 -8.32 12.78
N SER A 108 -14.34 -7.94 14.07
CA SER A 108 -15.53 -8.10 14.90
C SER A 108 -16.73 -7.33 14.30
N GLN A 109 -16.52 -6.07 13.92
CA GLN A 109 -17.55 -5.26 13.30
C GLN A 109 -18.00 -5.85 11.96
N ILE A 110 -17.07 -6.23 11.09
CA ILE A 110 -17.38 -6.83 9.78
C ILE A 110 -18.19 -8.11 9.97
N GLN A 111 -17.76 -9.03 10.82
CA GLN A 111 -18.45 -10.29 11.07
C GLN A 111 -19.85 -10.06 11.65
N MET A 112 -20.01 -9.16 12.62
CA MET A 112 -21.31 -8.84 13.20
C MET A 112 -22.26 -8.27 12.14
N LYS A 113 -21.81 -7.29 11.34
CA LYS A 113 -22.67 -6.65 10.32
C LYS A 113 -22.99 -7.59 9.17
N LEU A 114 -22.04 -8.43 8.75
CA LEU A 114 -22.33 -9.49 7.76
C LEU A 114 -23.37 -10.47 8.27
N ARG A 115 -23.30 -10.89 9.54
CA ARG A 115 -24.31 -11.79 10.11
C ARG A 115 -25.71 -11.17 10.04
N LYS A 116 -25.84 -9.90 10.40
CA LYS A 116 -27.11 -9.17 10.33
C LYS A 116 -27.60 -9.02 8.89
N LEU A 117 -26.73 -8.63 7.97
CA LEU A 117 -27.07 -8.49 6.55
C LEU A 117 -27.46 -9.83 5.92
N THR A 118 -26.75 -10.92 6.25
CA THR A 118 -27.04 -12.27 5.77
C THR A 118 -28.36 -12.80 6.32
N GLY A 119 -28.70 -12.49 7.57
CA GLY A 119 -30.00 -12.83 8.17
C GLY A 119 -31.19 -12.16 7.47
N LEU A 120 -30.98 -11.12 6.65
CA LEU A 120 -32.01 -10.50 5.81
C LEU A 120 -32.18 -11.22 4.47
N ILE A 121 -31.27 -12.10 4.06
CA ILE A 121 -31.27 -12.79 2.76
C ILE A 121 -32.08 -14.09 2.89
N ASP A 122 -33.06 -14.29 2.01
CA ASP A 122 -33.80 -15.54 1.92
C ASP A 122 -32.94 -16.64 1.28
N THR A 123 -32.44 -17.55 2.11
CA THR A 123 -31.68 -18.75 1.71
C THR A 123 -32.50 -20.02 1.83
N SER A 124 -33.76 -19.95 2.28
CA SER A 124 -34.61 -21.11 2.56
C SER A 124 -34.84 -22.01 1.34
N GLY A 125 -34.88 -21.41 0.15
CA GLY A 125 -35.15 -22.10 -1.12
C GLY A 125 -33.92 -22.75 -1.78
N ILE A 126 -32.74 -22.72 -1.17
CA ILE A 126 -31.54 -23.36 -1.75
C ILE A 126 -31.59 -24.88 -1.58
N LYS A 127 -31.02 -25.60 -2.55
CA LYS A 127 -30.93 -27.06 -2.52
C LYS A 127 -29.79 -27.58 -1.64
N ALA A 128 -28.61 -26.97 -1.75
CA ALA A 128 -27.41 -27.34 -0.97
C ALA A 128 -27.66 -27.21 0.54
N GLU A 129 -26.86 -27.87 1.38
CA GLU A 129 -27.00 -27.78 2.85
C GLU A 129 -26.77 -26.35 3.35
N GLU A 130 -25.74 -25.69 2.82
CA GLU A 130 -25.40 -24.29 3.11
C GLU A 130 -25.52 -23.39 1.88
N ALA A 131 -25.86 -22.12 2.12
CA ALA A 131 -25.89 -21.08 1.10
C ALA A 131 -24.51 -20.46 0.93
N LYS A 132 -24.05 -20.32 -0.31
CA LYS A 132 -22.82 -19.60 -0.66
C LYS A 132 -23.18 -18.15 -0.98
N VAL A 133 -22.67 -17.19 -0.24
CA VAL A 133 -22.97 -15.77 -0.43
C VAL A 133 -21.69 -14.98 -0.67
N VAL A 134 -21.74 -14.05 -1.63
CA VAL A 134 -20.64 -13.14 -1.91
C VAL A 134 -21.12 -11.70 -1.84
N PHE A 135 -20.47 -10.89 -1.04
CA PHE A 135 -20.70 -9.45 -0.91
C PHE A 135 -19.66 -8.67 -1.72
N ASN A 136 -20.14 -7.64 -2.42
CA ASN A 136 -19.33 -6.63 -3.08
C ASN A 136 -19.58 -5.28 -2.40
N THR A 137 -18.54 -4.72 -1.78
CA THR A 137 -18.63 -3.40 -1.12
C THR A 137 -18.19 -2.23 -2.02
N ALA A 138 -17.80 -2.50 -3.27
CA ALA A 138 -17.48 -1.47 -4.23
C ALA A 138 -18.74 -0.93 -4.94
N PHE A 139 -18.72 0.36 -5.34
CA PHE A 139 -19.88 1.05 -5.90
C PHE A 139 -20.17 0.76 -7.38
N TYR A 140 -19.43 -0.17 -7.97
CA TYR A 140 -19.59 -0.63 -9.35
C TYR A 140 -19.78 -2.15 -9.40
N LYS A 141 -20.47 -2.59 -10.45
CA LYS A 141 -20.66 -4.00 -10.78
C LYS A 141 -19.32 -4.57 -11.27
N ARG A 142 -19.09 -5.85 -11.00
CA ARG A 142 -17.90 -6.56 -11.44
C ARG A 142 -18.16 -8.04 -11.66
N ASN A 143 -17.34 -8.65 -12.52
CA ASN A 143 -17.25 -10.09 -12.62
C ASN A 143 -16.14 -10.56 -11.69
N GLU A 144 -16.35 -11.68 -11.02
CA GLU A 144 -15.37 -12.24 -10.10
C GLU A 144 -15.31 -13.75 -10.26
N VAL A 145 -14.10 -14.29 -10.07
CA VAL A 145 -13.89 -15.73 -9.93
C VAL A 145 -13.63 -16.02 -8.45
N VAL A 146 -14.55 -16.77 -7.85
CA VAL A 146 -14.54 -17.08 -6.41
C VAL A 146 -14.47 -18.58 -6.21
N LYS A 147 -13.79 -18.99 -5.13
CA LYS A 147 -13.69 -20.39 -4.74
C LYS A 147 -14.51 -20.65 -3.48
N PHE A 148 -15.16 -21.80 -3.39
CA PHE A 148 -15.86 -22.29 -2.20
C PHE A 148 -15.47 -23.75 -2.01
N SER A 149 -14.74 -24.05 -0.94
CA SER A 149 -14.10 -25.37 -0.74
C SER A 149 -13.26 -25.73 -1.99
N ASN A 150 -13.55 -26.83 -2.68
CA ASN A 150 -12.81 -27.26 -3.88
C ASN A 150 -13.47 -26.82 -5.20
N GLU A 151 -14.50 -25.98 -5.16
CA GLU A 151 -15.25 -25.57 -6.35
C GLU A 151 -15.03 -24.09 -6.69
N THR A 152 -14.76 -23.82 -7.97
CA THR A 152 -14.54 -22.47 -8.49
C THR A 152 -15.75 -22.01 -9.31
N TYR A 153 -16.17 -20.76 -9.09
CA TYR A 153 -17.36 -20.14 -9.67
C TYR A 153 -17.01 -18.82 -10.32
N PHE A 154 -17.54 -18.60 -11.53
CA PHE A 154 -17.56 -17.28 -12.16
C PHE A 154 -18.90 -16.60 -11.82
N ILE A 155 -18.87 -15.40 -11.27
CA ILE A 155 -20.06 -14.71 -10.80
C ILE A 155 -20.11 -13.26 -11.28
N LYS A 156 -21.32 -12.79 -11.60
CA LYS A 156 -21.61 -11.38 -11.87
C LYS A 156 -22.17 -10.75 -10.61
N LEU A 157 -21.43 -9.84 -10.01
CA LEU A 157 -21.77 -9.21 -8.74
C LEU A 157 -22.40 -7.82 -8.94
N PRO A 158 -23.50 -7.53 -8.23
CA PRO A 158 -24.04 -6.17 -8.16
C PRO A 158 -23.06 -5.23 -7.45
N SER A 159 -23.18 -3.92 -7.71
CA SER A 159 -22.52 -2.86 -6.95
C SER A 159 -23.11 -2.75 -5.55
N MET A 160 -22.26 -2.48 -4.56
CA MET A 160 -22.57 -2.26 -3.14
C MET A 160 -23.72 -3.17 -2.69
N GLY A 161 -23.48 -4.48 -2.68
CA GLY A 161 -24.52 -5.49 -2.74
C GLY A 161 -24.03 -6.91 -2.50
N PHE A 162 -24.87 -7.90 -2.80
CA PHE A 162 -24.54 -9.31 -2.63
C PHE A 162 -25.20 -10.21 -3.68
N LYS A 163 -24.71 -11.45 -3.76
CA LYS A 163 -25.29 -12.54 -4.55
C LYS A 163 -25.21 -13.88 -3.81
N VAL A 164 -26.30 -14.64 -3.81
CA VAL A 164 -26.33 -16.05 -3.42
C VAL A 164 -26.01 -16.91 -4.64
N ILE A 165 -25.01 -17.79 -4.51
CA ILE A 165 -24.53 -18.64 -5.60
C ILE A 165 -25.24 -19.99 -5.56
N GLU A 166 -26.11 -20.21 -6.54
CA GLU A 166 -26.70 -21.53 -6.81
C GLU A 166 -26.06 -22.21 -8.03
N LYS A 167 -25.51 -21.41 -8.95
CA LYS A 167 -24.84 -21.88 -10.16
C LYS A 167 -23.83 -20.84 -10.64
N SER A 168 -22.72 -21.32 -11.21
CA SER A 168 -21.75 -20.47 -11.91
C SER A 168 -22.40 -19.77 -13.11
N SER A 169 -22.08 -18.48 -13.30
CA SER A 169 -22.36 -17.75 -14.54
C SER A 169 -21.43 -18.24 -15.64
N LYS A 170 -21.79 -18.00 -16.91
CA LYS A 170 -20.89 -18.29 -18.03
C LYS A 170 -19.96 -17.09 -18.26
N PRO A 171 -18.62 -17.30 -18.30
CA PRO A 171 -17.72 -16.28 -18.83
C PRO A 171 -17.92 -16.14 -20.35
N SER A 172 -17.35 -15.08 -20.90
CA SER A 172 -17.34 -14.82 -22.34
C SER A 172 -16.43 -15.80 -23.06
N PHE A 173 -15.34 -16.20 -22.41
CA PHE A 173 -14.41 -17.23 -22.87
C PHE A 173 -13.87 -18.03 -21.69
N SER A 174 -13.90 -19.36 -21.80
CA SER A 174 -13.30 -20.26 -20.81
C SER A 174 -11.79 -20.33 -21.01
N LEU A 175 -11.02 -20.36 -19.92
CA LEU A 175 -9.56 -20.48 -20.01
C LEU A 175 -9.13 -21.74 -20.77
N ILE A 176 -8.09 -21.59 -21.59
CA ILE A 176 -7.43 -22.68 -22.30
C ILE A 176 -5.97 -22.69 -21.86
N LEU A 177 -5.51 -23.82 -21.32
CA LEU A 177 -4.15 -24.04 -20.87
C LEU A 177 -3.44 -25.02 -21.80
N ASP A 178 -2.26 -24.65 -22.30
CA ASP A 178 -1.34 -25.50 -23.05
C ASP A 178 0.09 -25.32 -22.50
N GLY A 179 0.62 -26.37 -21.85
CA GLY A 179 1.89 -26.30 -21.12
C GLY A 179 1.87 -25.21 -20.04
N TYR A 180 2.77 -24.23 -20.17
CA TYR A 180 2.85 -23.05 -19.31
C TYR A 180 2.25 -21.79 -19.94
N THR A 181 1.40 -21.96 -20.96
CA THR A 181 0.68 -20.87 -21.62
C THR A 181 -0.81 -21.00 -21.36
N VAL A 182 -1.42 -19.94 -20.83
CA VAL A 182 -2.86 -19.84 -20.62
C VAL A 182 -3.43 -18.65 -21.37
N GLU A 183 -4.59 -18.84 -22.01
CA GLU A 183 -5.30 -17.75 -22.68
C GLU A 183 -6.74 -17.59 -22.21
N ASN A 184 -7.20 -16.33 -22.22
CA ASN A 184 -8.61 -15.97 -22.14
C ASN A 184 -9.03 -15.13 -23.37
N SER A 185 -10.19 -14.46 -23.31
CA SER A 185 -10.67 -13.59 -24.38
C SER A 185 -9.80 -12.35 -24.64
N LEU A 186 -8.98 -11.93 -23.68
CA LEU A 186 -8.30 -10.64 -23.67
C LEU A 186 -6.77 -10.74 -23.79
N ILE A 187 -6.16 -11.75 -23.15
CA ILE A 187 -4.71 -11.92 -23.11
C ILE A 187 -4.28 -13.38 -23.33
N ILE A 188 -3.01 -13.54 -23.67
CA ILE A 188 -2.26 -14.80 -23.55
C ILE A 188 -1.14 -14.56 -22.53
N LEU A 189 -1.07 -15.39 -21.50
CA LEU A 189 -0.03 -15.39 -20.47
C LEU A 189 0.85 -16.63 -20.68
N SER A 190 2.18 -16.46 -20.77
CA SER A 190 3.13 -17.58 -20.83
C SER A 190 4.21 -17.45 -19.77
N VAL A 191 4.48 -18.51 -19.02
CA VAL A 191 5.54 -18.54 -17.99
C VAL A 191 6.84 -19.07 -18.59
N ASN A 192 7.93 -18.32 -18.42
CA ASN A 192 9.27 -18.64 -18.91
C ASN A 192 10.00 -19.56 -17.92
N LEU A 193 11.00 -20.31 -18.39
CA LEU A 193 11.74 -21.27 -17.56
C LEU A 193 12.57 -20.63 -16.44
N ASN A 194 12.89 -19.34 -16.56
CA ASN A 194 13.54 -18.56 -15.50
C ASN A 194 12.56 -18.01 -14.45
N GLY A 195 11.26 -18.24 -14.63
CA GLY A 195 10.19 -17.81 -13.73
C GLY A 195 9.62 -16.42 -14.00
N SER A 196 10.16 -15.69 -14.99
CA SER A 196 9.46 -14.53 -15.57
C SER A 196 8.24 -14.97 -16.39
N PHE A 197 7.45 -14.02 -16.86
CA PHE A 197 6.29 -14.30 -17.71
C PHE A 197 6.11 -13.24 -18.79
N ASN A 198 5.43 -13.63 -19.86
CA ASN A 198 5.07 -12.73 -20.95
C ASN A 198 3.56 -12.54 -20.99
N ILE A 199 3.11 -11.35 -21.35
CA ILE A 199 1.71 -11.04 -21.62
C ILE A 199 1.58 -10.55 -23.06
N LYS A 200 0.80 -11.28 -23.86
CA LYS A 200 0.31 -10.77 -25.15
C LYS A 200 -1.10 -10.23 -25.00
N TYR A 201 -1.27 -8.94 -25.25
CA TYR A 201 -2.58 -8.29 -25.25
C TYR A 201 -3.24 -8.48 -26.62
N LYS A 202 -4.40 -9.14 -26.65
CA LYS A 202 -4.98 -9.63 -27.92
C LYS A 202 -5.51 -8.51 -28.80
N SER A 203 -6.00 -7.41 -28.22
CA SER A 203 -6.61 -6.32 -28.99
C SER A 203 -5.58 -5.50 -29.76
N THR A 204 -4.43 -5.18 -29.14
CA THR A 204 -3.33 -4.45 -29.80
C THR A 204 -2.30 -5.37 -30.46
N GLY A 205 -2.23 -6.63 -30.03
CA GLY A 205 -1.19 -7.57 -30.44
C GLY A 205 0.15 -7.38 -29.74
N ARG A 206 0.26 -6.35 -28.87
CA ARG A 206 1.47 -6.04 -28.08
C ARG A 206 1.87 -7.23 -27.21
N VAL A 207 3.16 -7.49 -27.16
CA VAL A 207 3.77 -8.49 -26.26
C VAL A 207 4.68 -7.75 -25.29
N PHE A 208 4.46 -7.99 -24.01
CA PHE A 208 5.34 -7.58 -22.92
C PHE A 208 6.08 -8.82 -22.45
N GLU A 209 7.41 -8.80 -22.55
CA GLU A 209 8.28 -9.94 -22.30
C GLU A 209 9.08 -9.77 -21.01
N ASP A 210 9.50 -10.90 -20.42
CA ASP A 210 10.36 -10.96 -19.24
C ASP A 210 9.84 -10.14 -18.05
N LEU A 211 8.52 -10.15 -17.84
CA LEU A 211 7.87 -9.52 -16.70
C LEU A 211 8.08 -10.35 -15.43
N GLY A 212 8.23 -9.68 -14.29
CA GLY A 212 8.31 -10.35 -12.99
C GLY A 212 9.72 -10.84 -12.62
N ILE A 213 10.76 -10.37 -13.30
CA ILE A 213 12.15 -10.63 -12.90
C ILE A 213 12.40 -10.02 -11.52
N ILE A 214 12.96 -10.81 -10.60
CA ILE A 214 13.37 -10.32 -9.29
C ILE A 214 14.82 -9.85 -9.37
N GLU A 215 15.06 -8.68 -8.80
CA GLU A 215 16.37 -8.05 -8.70
C GLU A 215 16.70 -7.80 -7.22
N ASP A 216 17.92 -8.17 -6.86
CA ASP A 216 18.52 -7.91 -5.56
C ASP A 216 19.76 -7.02 -5.73
N ARG A 217 19.84 -5.96 -4.92
CA ARG A 217 20.95 -5.00 -4.91
C ARG A 217 21.37 -4.69 -3.48
N ALA A 218 22.61 -4.23 -3.30
CA ALA A 218 23.02 -3.68 -2.01
C ALA A 218 22.19 -2.45 -1.64
N ASP A 219 21.89 -2.32 -0.35
CA ASP A 219 21.47 -1.05 0.24
C ASP A 219 22.29 -0.77 1.48
N THR A 220 23.23 0.16 1.33
CA THR A 220 24.12 0.62 2.40
C THR A 220 23.58 1.87 3.09
N GLY A 221 22.30 2.19 2.86
CA GLY A 221 21.62 3.36 3.38
C GLY A 221 21.16 3.24 4.82
N ASP A 222 20.11 4.00 5.13
CA ASP A 222 19.43 4.03 6.43
C ASP A 222 17.91 4.04 6.23
N GLU A 223 17.12 4.12 7.30
CA GLU A 223 15.65 4.08 7.21
C GLU A 223 15.06 5.22 6.33
N TYR A 224 15.75 6.36 6.17
CA TYR A 224 15.28 7.50 5.37
C TYR A 224 15.62 7.39 3.88
N ASN A 225 16.79 6.85 3.55
CA ASN A 225 17.32 6.90 2.19
C ASN A 225 17.98 5.58 1.81
N TYR A 226 17.66 5.11 0.61
CA TYR A 226 18.47 4.13 -0.11
C TYR A 226 19.86 4.70 -0.38
N SER A 227 20.92 3.90 -0.23
CA SER A 227 22.27 4.26 -0.65
C SER A 227 22.97 3.10 -1.34
N TYR A 228 23.82 3.42 -2.32
CA TYR A 228 24.62 2.45 -3.05
C TYR A 228 26.04 2.34 -2.43
N PRO A 229 26.63 1.13 -2.42
CA PRO A 229 28.04 0.94 -2.09
C PRO A 229 28.96 1.50 -3.20
N GLU A 230 30.27 1.54 -2.96
CA GLU A 230 31.25 1.87 -3.99
C GLU A 230 31.28 0.80 -5.09
N TYR A 231 31.16 -0.48 -4.69
CA TYR A 231 31.12 -1.63 -5.58
C TYR A 231 29.88 -2.48 -5.26
N ASP A 232 28.88 -2.41 -6.14
CA ASP A 232 27.63 -3.19 -6.00
C ASP A 232 27.69 -4.46 -6.85
N ARG A 233 27.06 -5.53 -6.34
CA ARG A 233 26.82 -6.77 -7.06
C ARG A 233 25.31 -6.95 -7.19
N ILE A 234 24.80 -6.63 -8.38
CA ILE A 234 23.39 -6.80 -8.75
C ILE A 234 23.16 -8.27 -9.14
N ILE A 235 22.16 -8.91 -8.54
CA ILE A 235 21.81 -10.30 -8.78
C ILE A 235 20.35 -10.34 -9.25
N THR A 236 20.07 -11.04 -10.35
CA THR A 236 18.71 -11.14 -10.90
C THR A 236 18.32 -12.58 -11.15
N THR A 237 17.01 -12.83 -11.27
CA THR A 237 16.49 -14.15 -11.65
C THR A 237 16.53 -14.41 -13.16
N SER A 238 17.08 -13.52 -13.98
CA SER A 238 17.08 -13.64 -15.46
C SER A 238 17.74 -14.94 -15.95
N ASP A 239 18.85 -15.32 -15.31
CA ASP A 239 19.61 -16.55 -15.62
C ASP A 239 19.25 -17.73 -14.70
N SER A 240 18.22 -17.58 -13.87
CA SER A 240 17.76 -18.65 -12.98
C SER A 240 16.97 -19.71 -13.74
N ARG A 241 16.75 -20.86 -13.10
CA ARG A 241 15.80 -21.87 -13.54
C ARG A 241 14.79 -22.13 -12.44
N ALA A 242 13.52 -21.84 -12.73
CA ALA A 242 12.44 -21.96 -11.77
C ALA A 242 11.86 -23.38 -11.76
N GLU A 243 11.39 -23.81 -10.58
CA GLU A 243 10.49 -24.94 -10.44
C GLU A 243 9.05 -24.43 -10.61
N ILE A 244 8.39 -24.87 -11.69
CA ILE A 244 7.06 -24.37 -12.08
C ILE A 244 6.03 -25.50 -11.97
N SER A 245 4.97 -25.25 -11.21
CA SER A 245 3.81 -26.15 -11.10
C SER A 245 2.50 -25.40 -11.29
N ILE A 246 1.43 -26.13 -11.63
CA ILE A 246 0.08 -25.58 -11.81
C ILE A 246 -0.75 -25.99 -10.60
N LEU A 247 -1.16 -25.02 -9.78
CA LEU A 247 -1.94 -25.26 -8.56
C LEU A 247 -3.43 -25.31 -8.79
N GLU A 248 -3.92 -24.49 -9.72
CA GLU A 248 -5.32 -24.47 -10.11
C GLU A 248 -5.40 -24.47 -11.63
N ASN A 249 -6.26 -25.34 -12.16
CA ASN A 249 -6.57 -25.40 -13.58
C ASN A 249 -8.04 -25.77 -13.75
N ASN A 250 -8.84 -24.78 -14.12
CA ASN A 250 -10.21 -24.97 -14.55
C ASN A 250 -10.61 -23.89 -15.57
N SER A 251 -11.83 -23.99 -16.10
CA SER A 251 -12.33 -23.05 -17.11
C SER A 251 -12.45 -21.59 -16.65
N PHE A 252 -12.32 -21.30 -15.35
CA PHE A 252 -12.48 -19.96 -14.78
C PHE A 252 -11.18 -19.37 -14.23
N ARG A 253 -10.26 -20.20 -13.72
CA ARG A 253 -8.98 -19.77 -13.15
C ARG A 253 -7.86 -20.76 -13.47
N VAL A 254 -6.69 -20.20 -13.78
CA VAL A 254 -5.41 -20.90 -13.76
C VAL A 254 -4.46 -20.18 -12.80
N THR A 255 -3.79 -20.94 -11.95
CA THR A 255 -2.75 -20.42 -11.05
C THR A 255 -1.47 -21.24 -11.18
N PHE A 256 -0.37 -20.59 -11.56
CA PHE A 256 0.97 -21.17 -11.53
C PHE A 256 1.64 -20.87 -10.18
N ARG A 257 2.46 -21.81 -9.70
CA ARG A 257 3.40 -21.62 -8.60
C ARG A 257 4.81 -21.72 -9.16
N ILE A 258 5.60 -20.69 -8.93
CA ILE A 258 6.96 -20.53 -9.46
C ILE A 258 7.89 -20.40 -8.26
N ASN A 259 8.77 -21.38 -8.07
CA ASN A 259 9.72 -21.42 -6.97
C ASN A 259 11.15 -21.20 -7.49
N ILE A 260 11.86 -20.25 -6.87
CA ILE A 260 13.24 -19.88 -7.18
C ILE A 260 14.00 -19.73 -5.86
N GLU A 261 15.25 -20.21 -5.82
CA GLU A 261 16.20 -19.89 -4.75
C GLU A 261 17.27 -18.94 -5.30
N MET A 262 17.43 -17.78 -4.68
CA MET A 262 18.53 -16.87 -4.98
C MET A 262 19.68 -17.07 -3.99
N GLU A 263 20.91 -17.15 -4.47
CA GLU A 263 22.11 -17.10 -3.61
C GLU A 263 22.58 -15.64 -3.50
N LEU A 264 22.38 -15.04 -2.34
CA LEU A 264 22.62 -13.61 -2.09
C LEU A 264 23.70 -13.41 -1.02
N PRO A 265 24.53 -12.35 -1.13
CA PRO A 265 25.40 -11.89 -0.05
C PRO A 265 24.66 -11.72 1.27
N GLU A 266 25.23 -12.20 2.37
CA GLU A 266 24.52 -12.22 3.66
C GLU A 266 24.30 -10.84 4.31
N SER A 267 25.14 -9.86 3.94
CA SER A 267 25.13 -8.46 4.38
C SER A 267 26.05 -7.62 3.50
N ASP A 268 26.20 -6.34 3.82
CA ASP A 268 27.35 -5.56 3.39
C ASP A 268 28.61 -5.87 4.23
N THR A 269 29.77 -5.38 3.79
CA THR A 269 31.06 -5.57 4.47
C THR A 269 31.99 -4.38 4.23
N ASN A 270 33.18 -4.40 4.82
CA ASN A 270 34.24 -3.39 4.67
C ASN A 270 33.75 -1.95 4.94
N ASN A 271 33.01 -1.75 6.03
CA ASN A 271 32.37 -0.47 6.37
C ASN A 271 31.37 0.00 5.30
N HIS A 272 30.55 -0.93 4.78
CA HIS A 272 29.48 -0.64 3.84
C HIS A 272 29.95 -0.20 2.44
N THR A 273 31.17 -0.55 2.03
CA THR A 273 31.70 -0.21 0.69
C THR A 273 31.40 -1.27 -0.36
N GLU A 274 31.06 -2.49 0.05
CA GLU A 274 30.77 -3.63 -0.84
C GLU A 274 29.93 -4.70 -0.13
N ARG A 275 29.53 -5.75 -0.86
CA ARG A 275 28.73 -6.87 -0.34
C ARG A 275 29.60 -8.03 0.14
N SER A 276 29.14 -8.79 1.12
CA SER A 276 29.84 -9.99 1.63
C SER A 276 30.00 -11.08 0.57
N GLU A 277 31.13 -11.78 0.60
CA GLU A 277 31.35 -13.01 -0.21
C GLU A 277 30.62 -14.23 0.37
N ILE A 278 30.15 -14.16 1.61
CA ILE A 278 29.38 -15.23 2.24
C ILE A 278 27.95 -15.18 1.68
N LEU A 279 27.57 -16.24 0.97
CA LEU A 279 26.26 -16.35 0.35
C LEU A 279 25.27 -17.13 1.23
N ARG A 280 24.00 -16.73 1.16
CA ARG A 280 22.86 -17.42 1.75
C ARG A 280 21.76 -17.57 0.73
N LYS A 281 20.98 -18.64 0.89
CA LYS A 281 19.80 -18.89 0.07
C LYS A 281 18.62 -18.07 0.56
N LEU A 282 18.00 -17.32 -0.33
CA LEU A 282 16.73 -16.64 -0.13
C LEU A 282 15.68 -17.32 -1.03
N PRO A 283 14.67 -18.00 -0.45
CA PRO A 283 13.61 -18.64 -1.22
C PRO A 283 12.54 -17.63 -1.64
N ILE A 284 12.09 -17.75 -2.89
CA ILE A 284 11.06 -16.91 -3.49
C ILE A 284 10.03 -17.81 -4.15
N VAL A 285 8.76 -17.68 -3.74
CA VAL A 285 7.65 -18.34 -4.41
C VAL A 285 6.67 -17.30 -4.93
N THR A 286 6.51 -17.24 -6.25
CA THR A 286 5.55 -16.37 -6.93
C THR A 286 4.37 -17.18 -7.45
N TYR A 287 3.16 -16.72 -7.14
CA TYR A 287 1.91 -17.24 -7.63
C TYR A 287 1.39 -16.32 -8.73
N LEU A 288 1.20 -16.84 -9.94
CA LEU A 288 0.62 -16.10 -11.07
C LEU A 288 -0.78 -16.63 -11.35
N THR A 289 -1.79 -15.78 -11.20
CA THR A 289 -3.19 -16.14 -11.41
C THR A 289 -3.80 -15.35 -12.56
N LEU A 290 -4.37 -16.07 -13.53
CA LEU A 290 -5.23 -15.53 -14.57
C LEU A 290 -6.67 -16.01 -14.39
N ASP A 291 -7.61 -15.07 -14.43
CA ASP A 291 -9.04 -15.33 -14.39
C ASP A 291 -9.67 -15.20 -15.79
N ALA A 292 -10.77 -15.93 -15.99
CA ALA A 292 -11.62 -15.73 -17.16
C ALA A 292 -12.17 -14.28 -17.19
N ASP A 293 -12.25 -13.72 -18.40
CA ASP A 293 -12.72 -12.35 -18.67
C ASP A 293 -11.96 -11.22 -17.94
N SER A 294 -10.71 -11.45 -17.50
CA SER A 294 -9.85 -10.42 -16.90
C SER A 294 -8.53 -10.28 -17.67
N PRO A 295 -8.11 -9.06 -18.07
CA PRO A 295 -6.78 -8.83 -18.66
C PRO A 295 -5.67 -8.76 -17.59
N ILE A 296 -6.02 -8.82 -16.30
CA ILE A 296 -5.10 -8.60 -15.19
C ILE A 296 -4.47 -9.92 -14.76
N VAL A 297 -3.14 -9.96 -14.76
CA VAL A 297 -2.36 -11.06 -14.18
C VAL A 297 -2.06 -10.72 -12.73
N LYS A 298 -2.67 -11.46 -11.80
CA LYS A 298 -2.47 -11.26 -10.36
C LYS A 298 -1.23 -12.01 -9.90
N CYS A 299 -0.40 -11.33 -9.14
CA CYS A 299 0.86 -11.83 -8.62
C CYS A 299 0.84 -11.82 -7.09
N ARG A 300 1.22 -12.93 -6.48
CA ARG A 300 1.54 -12.99 -5.04
C ARG A 300 2.92 -13.58 -4.86
N THR A 301 3.87 -12.80 -4.36
CA THR A 301 5.24 -13.25 -4.10
C THR A 301 5.44 -13.41 -2.61
N VAL A 302 5.78 -14.62 -2.18
CA VAL A 302 6.10 -14.95 -0.78
C VAL A 302 7.59 -15.22 -0.69
N ILE A 303 8.23 -14.65 0.32
CA ILE A 303 9.66 -14.84 0.57
C ILE A 303 9.92 -15.10 2.04
N ARG A 304 11.11 -15.61 2.31
CA ARG A 304 11.77 -15.50 3.62
C ARG A 304 13.06 -14.73 3.45
N ASN A 305 13.12 -13.50 3.97
CA ASN A 305 14.35 -12.74 3.89
C ASN A 305 15.40 -13.33 4.84
N THR A 306 16.50 -13.86 4.30
CA THR A 306 17.59 -14.48 5.04
C THR A 306 18.86 -13.63 5.11
N VAL A 307 18.89 -12.45 4.49
CA VAL A 307 20.07 -11.58 4.34
C VAL A 307 19.78 -10.14 4.79
N LYS A 308 20.84 -9.33 4.93
CA LYS A 308 20.80 -7.94 5.41
C LYS A 308 21.30 -6.96 4.33
N ASP A 309 21.08 -5.66 4.54
CA ASP A 309 21.70 -4.54 3.81
C ASP A 309 21.48 -4.63 2.29
N HIS A 310 20.22 -4.82 1.91
CA HIS A 310 19.82 -5.07 0.53
C HIS A 310 18.43 -4.52 0.23
N ILE A 311 18.15 -4.33 -1.05
CA ILE A 311 16.83 -3.98 -1.57
C ILE A 311 16.40 -5.05 -2.58
N LEU A 312 15.17 -5.54 -2.44
CA LEU A 312 14.58 -6.52 -3.36
C LEU A 312 13.46 -5.85 -4.15
N ARG A 313 13.51 -5.98 -5.47
CA ARG A 313 12.55 -5.38 -6.41
C ARG A 313 12.03 -6.40 -7.41
N VAL A 314 10.84 -6.16 -7.94
CA VAL A 314 10.31 -6.89 -9.09
C VAL A 314 10.24 -5.94 -10.29
N LEU A 315 10.75 -6.40 -11.43
CA LEU A 315 10.93 -5.61 -12.65
C LEU A 315 9.88 -5.96 -13.70
N PHE A 316 9.36 -4.94 -14.37
CA PHE A 316 8.41 -5.05 -15.48
C PHE A 316 8.90 -4.23 -16.68
N PRO A 317 9.67 -4.83 -17.60
CA PRO A 317 10.08 -4.19 -18.85
C PRO A 317 8.89 -3.80 -19.71
N THR A 318 8.61 -2.49 -19.81
CA THR A 318 7.44 -2.01 -20.56
C THR A 318 7.75 -1.83 -22.04
N ASN A 319 8.99 -1.40 -22.36
CA ASN A 319 9.38 -0.96 -23.70
C ASN A 319 8.43 0.12 -24.27
N ILE A 320 7.82 0.91 -23.39
CA ILE A 320 6.93 2.02 -23.75
C ILE A 320 7.77 3.29 -23.80
N ILE A 321 7.77 3.95 -24.95
CA ILE A 321 8.48 5.20 -25.15
C ILE A 321 7.62 6.34 -24.57
N THR A 322 8.08 6.92 -23.46
CA THR A 322 7.43 8.04 -22.77
C THR A 322 8.46 8.77 -21.90
N ASP A 323 8.19 10.04 -21.59
CA ASP A 323 9.00 10.83 -20.65
C ASP A 323 8.41 10.84 -19.23
N TYR A 324 7.22 10.26 -19.05
CA TYR A 324 6.44 10.38 -17.82
C TYR A 324 5.89 9.05 -17.31
N SER A 325 5.82 8.95 -15.98
CA SER A 325 5.05 7.94 -15.26
C SER A 325 3.81 8.56 -14.61
N HIS A 326 2.75 7.77 -14.50
CA HIS A 326 1.51 8.15 -13.84
C HIS A 326 1.26 7.23 -12.66
N ALA A 327 1.06 7.77 -11.46
CA ALA A 327 0.85 6.95 -10.27
C ALA A 327 -0.32 7.46 -9.43
N GLY A 328 -1.05 6.52 -8.82
CA GLY A 328 -2.11 6.86 -7.88
C GLY A 328 -1.55 7.61 -6.67
N SER A 329 -2.19 8.71 -6.29
CA SER A 329 -1.83 9.55 -5.14
C SER A 329 -3.09 9.95 -4.35
N PRO A 330 -2.96 10.64 -3.19
CA PRO A 330 -4.14 11.03 -2.40
C PRO A 330 -5.12 11.89 -3.20
N PHE A 331 -6.22 11.26 -3.63
CA PHE A 331 -7.29 11.86 -4.44
C PHE A 331 -6.86 12.38 -5.82
N ASP A 332 -5.79 11.84 -6.40
CA ASP A 332 -5.34 12.23 -7.74
C ASP A 332 -4.54 11.11 -8.43
N ILE A 333 -4.21 11.33 -9.71
CA ILE A 333 -3.21 10.61 -10.48
C ILE A 333 -2.06 11.61 -10.73
N THR A 334 -0.92 11.38 -10.09
CA THR A 334 0.24 12.26 -10.23
C THR A 334 1.09 11.84 -11.42
N THR A 335 1.45 12.82 -12.25
CA THR A 335 2.36 12.64 -13.38
C THR A 335 3.76 13.06 -12.97
N ARG A 336 4.78 12.23 -13.22
CA ARG A 336 6.17 12.47 -12.83
C ARG A 336 7.14 12.16 -13.97
N PRO A 337 8.17 12.99 -14.20
CA PRO A 337 9.17 12.68 -15.20
C PRO A 337 9.94 11.41 -14.78
N ILE A 338 10.26 10.55 -15.75
CA ILE A 338 11.06 9.34 -15.50
C ILE A 338 12.56 9.61 -15.54
N HIS A 339 12.95 10.77 -16.06
CA HIS A 339 14.31 11.29 -16.07
C HIS A 339 14.34 12.73 -15.52
N ILE A 340 15.28 13.03 -14.63
CA ILE A 340 15.47 14.37 -14.07
C ILE A 340 16.93 14.77 -14.27
N GLU A 341 17.16 15.94 -14.86
CA GLU A 341 18.50 16.50 -15.02
C GLU A 341 19.16 16.77 -13.66
N ASP A 342 20.47 16.59 -13.60
CA ASP A 342 21.25 16.84 -12.38
C ASP A 342 21.20 18.32 -11.96
N TYR A 343 21.37 18.58 -10.67
CA TYR A 343 21.33 19.94 -10.14
C TYR A 343 22.66 20.66 -10.36
N ASP A 344 22.62 21.87 -10.91
CA ASP A 344 23.77 22.77 -10.83
C ASP A 344 23.83 23.43 -9.46
N GLU A 345 24.65 22.89 -8.56
CA GLU A 345 24.92 23.44 -7.22
C GLU A 345 25.51 24.86 -7.24
N SER A 346 26.20 25.23 -8.32
CA SER A 346 26.76 26.57 -8.48
C SER A 346 25.69 27.62 -8.76
N SER A 347 24.51 27.19 -9.24
CA SER A 347 23.36 28.06 -9.50
C SER A 347 22.54 28.41 -8.26
N ILE A 348 22.83 27.81 -7.09
CA ILE A 348 22.16 28.16 -5.83
C ILE A 348 22.69 29.53 -5.35
N PRO A 349 21.83 30.55 -5.21
CA PRO A 349 22.24 31.87 -4.72
C PRO A 349 22.90 31.81 -3.33
N ASP A 350 23.91 32.65 -3.08
CA ASP A 350 24.69 32.62 -1.83
C ASP A 350 23.83 32.88 -0.58
N ASP A 351 22.81 33.72 -0.69
CA ASP A 351 21.83 33.99 0.36
C ASP A 351 20.95 32.77 0.65
N VAL A 352 20.55 32.02 -0.38
CA VAL A 352 19.82 30.76 -0.23
C VAL A 352 20.74 29.68 0.37
N ARG A 353 21.99 29.57 -0.08
CA ARG A 353 22.95 28.60 0.42
C ARG A 353 23.20 28.76 1.93
N LYS A 354 23.12 29.98 2.47
CA LYS A 354 23.24 30.26 3.91
C LYS A 354 22.06 29.78 4.74
N VAL A 355 20.89 29.57 4.13
CA VAL A 355 19.66 29.16 4.83
C VAL A 355 19.20 27.74 4.46
N ILE A 356 19.89 27.05 3.55
CA ILE A 356 19.72 25.61 3.36
C ILE A 356 20.27 24.93 4.61
N VAL A 357 19.37 24.57 5.52
CA VAL A 357 19.68 23.89 6.77
C VAL A 357 19.06 22.50 6.71
N GLY A 358 19.89 21.46 6.79
CA GLY A 358 19.44 20.07 6.91
C GLY A 358 19.75 19.17 5.71
N ALA A 359 19.22 17.96 5.78
CA ALA A 359 19.39 16.93 4.76
C ALA A 359 18.80 17.33 3.40
N ARG A 360 19.48 16.90 2.33
CA ARG A 360 18.99 16.95 0.95
C ARG A 360 19.60 15.82 0.13
N GLU A 361 18.94 15.43 -0.94
CA GLU A 361 19.49 14.39 -1.82
C GLU A 361 20.71 14.90 -2.59
N ALA A 362 21.75 14.07 -2.65
CA ALA A 362 23.00 14.42 -3.33
C ALA A 362 22.84 14.56 -4.85
N LYS A 363 21.84 13.86 -5.41
CA LYS A 363 21.44 13.89 -6.82
C LYS A 363 19.91 13.81 -6.90
N PRO A 364 19.30 14.25 -8.01
CA PRO A 364 17.90 13.97 -8.26
C PRO A 364 17.62 12.46 -8.17
N ASN A 365 16.51 12.10 -7.53
CA ASN A 365 16.05 10.73 -7.49
C ASN A 365 14.71 10.61 -8.23
N THR A 366 14.52 9.47 -8.88
CA THR A 366 13.28 9.10 -9.59
C THR A 366 12.51 8.02 -8.83
N ILE A 367 12.76 7.91 -7.52
CA ILE A 367 12.04 7.02 -6.61
C ILE A 367 10.80 7.77 -6.17
N PHE A 368 9.64 7.18 -6.42
CA PHE A 368 8.39 7.89 -6.28
C PHE A 368 7.34 7.08 -5.53
N LEU A 369 6.40 7.82 -4.94
CA LEU A 369 5.24 7.26 -4.27
C LEU A 369 4.20 6.79 -5.29
N ASN A 370 3.75 5.55 -5.16
CA ASN A 370 2.45 5.09 -5.66
C ASN A 370 1.56 4.67 -4.48
N ARG A 371 0.25 4.88 -4.56
CA ARG A 371 -0.69 4.36 -3.54
C ARG A 371 -1.24 2.99 -3.90
N GLU A 372 -1.50 2.76 -5.19
CA GLU A 372 -2.31 1.63 -5.65
C GLU A 372 -1.99 1.18 -7.08
N PHE A 373 -1.37 2.06 -7.89
CA PHE A 373 -0.82 1.70 -9.19
C PHE A 373 0.29 2.68 -9.62
N VAL A 374 1.15 2.20 -10.49
CA VAL A 374 2.00 2.99 -11.40
C VAL A 374 1.71 2.55 -12.84
N ASP A 375 1.72 3.48 -13.77
CA ASP A 375 1.46 3.28 -15.19
C ASP A 375 2.50 3.99 -16.06
N LEU A 376 2.95 3.28 -17.09
CA LEU A 376 3.66 3.86 -18.23
C LEU A 376 2.80 3.66 -19.48
N ASN A 377 2.53 4.76 -20.19
CA ASN A 377 1.75 4.75 -21.41
C ASN A 377 2.31 5.78 -22.42
N ASN A 378 1.97 5.61 -23.68
CA ASN A 378 2.32 6.52 -24.77
C ASN A 378 1.07 7.22 -25.38
N GLY A 379 -0.05 7.22 -24.64
CA GLY A 379 -1.35 7.72 -25.09
C GLY A 379 -2.14 6.79 -26.01
N SER A 380 -1.56 5.69 -26.49
CA SER A 380 -2.25 4.68 -27.33
C SER A 380 -2.28 3.29 -26.71
N GLU A 381 -1.26 2.94 -25.93
CA GLU A 381 -1.18 1.72 -25.14
C GLU A 381 -0.38 1.98 -23.86
N GLY A 382 -0.61 1.13 -22.86
CA GLY A 382 0.02 1.23 -21.54
C GLY A 382 0.22 -0.10 -20.85
N LEU A 383 1.11 -0.11 -19.86
CA LEU A 383 1.30 -1.20 -18.91
C LEU A 383 1.27 -0.64 -17.49
N ALA A 384 0.21 -0.96 -16.76
CA ALA A 384 0.07 -0.59 -15.37
C ALA A 384 0.48 -1.73 -14.44
N VAL A 385 1.16 -1.39 -13.35
CA VAL A 385 1.42 -2.28 -12.22
C VAL A 385 0.58 -1.82 -11.04
N LEU A 386 -0.38 -2.66 -10.63
CA LEU A 386 -1.27 -2.43 -9.50
C LEU A 386 -0.63 -3.01 -8.24
N SER A 387 -0.76 -2.37 -7.09
CA SER A 387 -0.10 -2.79 -5.84
C SER A 387 -1.05 -2.76 -4.64
N LYS A 388 -0.72 -3.56 -3.62
CA LYS A 388 -1.34 -3.52 -2.28
C LYS A 388 -0.25 -3.28 -1.22
N GLY A 389 -0.17 -2.05 -0.73
CA GLY A 389 0.76 -1.69 0.34
C GLY A 389 2.23 -1.69 -0.08
N LEU A 390 2.53 -1.44 -1.36
CA LEU A 390 3.90 -1.34 -1.91
C LEU A 390 4.10 0.06 -2.50
N PRO A 391 4.41 1.06 -1.68
CA PRO A 391 4.29 2.45 -2.09
C PRO A 391 5.47 2.98 -2.90
N GLU A 392 6.59 2.26 -2.96
CA GLU A 392 7.78 2.71 -3.66
C GLU A 392 7.86 2.09 -5.06
N TYR A 393 8.05 2.93 -6.08
CA TYR A 393 8.45 2.49 -7.41
C TYR A 393 9.56 3.37 -7.97
N GLN A 394 10.25 2.84 -8.98
CA GLN A 394 11.18 3.59 -9.82
C GLN A 394 11.00 3.16 -11.27
N VAL A 395 11.23 4.07 -12.22
CA VAL A 395 11.41 3.70 -13.63
C VAL A 395 12.91 3.68 -13.91
N VAL A 396 13.41 2.56 -14.42
CA VAL A 396 14.85 2.31 -14.60
C VAL A 396 15.15 1.80 -16.01
N ASP A 397 16.43 1.91 -16.37
CA ASP A 397 17.03 1.44 -17.62
C ASP A 397 16.46 2.10 -18.91
N GLU A 398 17.09 1.81 -20.05
CA GLU A 398 16.71 2.41 -21.35
C GLU A 398 15.39 1.86 -21.90
N ASP A 399 14.96 0.68 -21.46
CA ASP A 399 13.71 0.02 -21.85
C ASP A 399 12.51 0.39 -20.94
N ASN A 400 12.68 1.41 -20.09
CA ASN A 400 11.65 1.95 -19.20
C ASN A 400 10.98 0.85 -18.36
N LYS A 401 11.77 0.10 -17.58
CA LYS A 401 11.26 -0.91 -16.66
C LYS A 401 10.61 -0.24 -15.48
N ILE A 402 9.40 -0.65 -15.13
CA ILE A 402 8.83 -0.33 -13.82
C ILE A 402 9.49 -1.29 -12.81
N ALA A 403 10.26 -0.74 -11.88
CA ALA A 403 10.80 -1.45 -10.72
C ALA A 403 9.90 -1.17 -9.51
N LEU A 404 9.14 -2.18 -9.08
CA LEU A 404 8.32 -2.11 -7.87
C LEU A 404 9.14 -2.69 -6.69
N THR A 405 9.38 -1.89 -5.66
CA THR A 405 10.16 -2.34 -4.51
C THR A 405 9.32 -3.28 -3.65
N LEU A 406 9.80 -4.50 -3.42
CA LEU A 406 9.18 -5.45 -2.51
C LEU A 406 9.48 -5.08 -1.07
N PHE A 407 10.76 -4.88 -0.73
CA PHE A 407 11.17 -4.36 0.57
C PHE A 407 12.63 -3.91 0.55
N ARG A 408 13.01 -3.19 1.60
CA ARG A 408 14.37 -2.70 1.84
C ARG A 408 14.79 -3.09 3.25
N SER A 409 16.04 -3.52 3.39
CA SER A 409 16.64 -4.00 4.64
C SER A 409 17.86 -3.14 4.96
N VAL A 410 17.79 -2.42 6.06
CA VAL A 410 18.86 -1.53 6.54
C VAL A 410 19.00 -1.66 8.05
N GLY A 411 20.17 -1.31 8.59
CA GLY A 411 20.49 -1.48 10.00
C GLY A 411 20.40 -0.23 10.88
N TRP A 412 20.04 0.93 10.34
CA TRP A 412 20.23 2.21 11.05
C TRP A 412 19.08 3.18 10.81
N VAL A 413 18.68 3.93 11.84
CA VAL A 413 17.73 5.05 11.71
C VAL A 413 18.31 6.09 10.75
N ALA A 414 19.51 6.57 11.04
CA ALA A 414 20.27 7.46 10.19
C ALA A 414 21.76 7.13 10.30
N LYS A 415 22.50 7.29 9.20
CA LYS A 415 23.97 7.28 9.20
C LYS A 415 24.50 8.14 8.04
N ASP A 416 25.82 8.28 7.97
CA ASP A 416 26.47 8.90 6.81
C ASP A 416 26.35 7.96 5.61
N ILE A 417 25.86 8.48 4.48
CA ILE A 417 25.52 7.72 3.28
C ILE A 417 25.87 8.51 2.01
N ASN A 418 26.02 7.81 0.88
CA ASN A 418 26.45 8.41 -0.38
C ASN A 418 25.33 9.21 -1.10
N SER A 419 24.08 8.88 -0.83
CA SER A 419 22.92 9.44 -1.55
C SER A 419 22.35 10.72 -0.92
N ARG A 420 22.85 11.15 0.23
CA ARG A 420 22.35 12.30 0.99
C ARG A 420 23.48 13.21 1.45
N ILE A 421 23.27 14.51 1.34
CA ILE A 421 24.12 15.53 1.95
C ILE A 421 23.44 15.99 3.25
N GLY A 422 24.18 15.96 4.35
CA GLY A 422 23.67 16.36 5.66
C GLY A 422 22.98 15.24 6.44
N ASP A 423 22.67 15.55 7.69
CA ASP A 423 22.11 14.59 8.64
C ASP A 423 20.57 14.53 8.54
N ALA A 424 20.02 13.31 8.57
CA ALA A 424 18.57 13.07 8.62
C ALA A 424 18.07 12.74 10.03
N GLY A 425 18.95 12.36 10.95
CA GLY A 425 18.52 11.91 12.27
C GLY A 425 19.64 11.31 13.13
N PRO A 426 19.29 10.83 14.33
CA PRO A 426 20.28 10.28 15.24
C PRO A 426 20.85 8.95 14.72
N MET A 427 22.16 8.77 14.91
CA MET A 427 22.87 7.53 14.57
C MET A 427 22.57 6.43 15.59
N ILE A 428 21.49 5.67 15.33
CA ILE A 428 20.96 4.61 16.18
C ILE A 428 20.86 3.31 15.37
N TYR A 429 21.42 2.23 15.90
CA TYR A 429 21.33 0.90 15.32
C TYR A 429 19.95 0.29 15.55
N THR A 430 19.35 -0.24 14.49
CA THR A 430 17.98 -0.77 14.46
C THR A 430 17.94 -2.10 13.70
N PRO A 431 18.36 -3.20 14.34
CA PRO A 431 18.47 -4.49 13.67
C PRO A 431 17.13 -5.03 13.15
N GLY A 432 16.00 -4.62 13.73
CA GLY A 432 14.67 -4.97 13.22
C GLY A 432 14.33 -4.36 11.85
N ALA A 433 15.01 -3.28 11.44
CA ALA A 433 14.83 -2.68 10.11
C ALA A 433 15.42 -3.55 8.98
N GLN A 434 16.24 -4.55 9.31
CA GLN A 434 16.76 -5.55 8.37
C GLN A 434 15.67 -6.50 7.85
N CYS A 435 14.47 -6.48 8.44
CA CYS A 435 13.32 -7.25 7.97
C CYS A 435 13.63 -8.75 7.76
N LEU A 436 14.42 -9.36 8.66
CA LEU A 436 14.71 -10.80 8.68
C LEU A 436 13.46 -11.59 9.10
N ARG A 437 12.52 -11.73 8.17
CA ARG A 437 11.19 -12.32 8.39
C ARG A 437 10.63 -12.88 7.08
N GLU A 438 9.51 -13.58 7.20
CA GLU A 438 8.67 -13.95 6.07
C GLU A 438 7.76 -12.79 5.68
N MET A 439 7.62 -12.54 4.38
CA MET A 439 6.78 -11.48 3.82
C MET A 439 6.04 -11.99 2.58
N SER A 440 4.84 -11.45 2.36
CA SER A 440 4.01 -11.75 1.20
C SER A 440 3.59 -10.45 0.54
N PHE A 441 3.87 -10.31 -0.75
CA PHE A 441 3.61 -9.11 -1.52
C PHE A 441 2.55 -9.40 -2.59
N GLU A 442 1.55 -8.52 -2.71
CA GLU A 442 0.47 -8.65 -3.69
C GLU A 442 0.50 -7.48 -4.66
N TYR A 443 0.58 -7.80 -5.95
CA TYR A 443 0.58 -6.84 -7.04
C TYR A 443 -0.06 -7.48 -8.28
N ALA A 444 -0.28 -6.70 -9.33
CA ALA A 444 -0.91 -7.17 -10.56
C ALA A 444 -0.35 -6.42 -11.76
N VAL A 445 -0.30 -7.07 -12.92
CA VAL A 445 0.09 -6.45 -14.19
C VAL A 445 -1.13 -6.32 -15.08
N TYR A 446 -1.36 -5.11 -15.61
CA TYR A 446 -2.52 -4.76 -16.39
C TYR A 446 -2.13 -4.04 -17.70
N PRO A 447 -2.12 -4.74 -18.85
CA PRO A 447 -2.00 -4.09 -20.15
C PRO A 447 -3.32 -3.42 -20.54
N HIS A 448 -3.25 -2.24 -21.14
CA HIS A 448 -4.44 -1.51 -21.58
C HIS A 448 -4.20 -0.69 -22.86
N GLU A 449 -5.30 -0.28 -23.47
CA GLU A 449 -5.30 0.70 -24.57
C GLU A 449 -5.42 2.12 -24.00
N GLY A 450 -4.98 3.10 -24.79
CA GLY A 450 -5.03 4.52 -24.46
C GLY A 450 -4.09 4.93 -23.33
N ASP A 451 -4.35 6.10 -22.76
CA ASP A 451 -3.66 6.61 -21.58
C ASP A 451 -4.23 6.02 -20.27
N VAL A 452 -3.69 6.47 -19.13
CA VAL A 452 -4.11 6.06 -17.78
C VAL A 452 -5.62 6.26 -17.51
N TYR A 453 -6.27 7.22 -18.19
CA TYR A 453 -7.68 7.54 -18.02
C TYR A 453 -8.56 6.67 -18.91
N GLU A 454 -8.24 6.58 -20.20
CA GLU A 454 -8.94 5.74 -21.19
C GLU A 454 -8.82 4.26 -20.84
N GLY A 455 -7.65 3.84 -20.36
CA GLY A 455 -7.37 2.50 -19.84
C GLY A 455 -8.08 2.15 -18.54
N ASN A 456 -8.84 3.08 -17.93
CA ASN A 456 -9.55 2.88 -16.66
C ASN A 456 -8.64 2.38 -15.52
N VAL A 457 -7.33 2.69 -15.53
CA VAL A 457 -6.34 2.14 -14.58
C VAL A 457 -6.73 2.39 -13.13
N CYS A 458 -7.21 3.60 -12.82
CA CYS A 458 -7.68 3.96 -11.47
C CYS A 458 -8.85 3.09 -11.00
N ARG A 459 -9.76 2.69 -11.90
CA ARG A 459 -10.89 1.82 -11.57
C ARG A 459 -10.42 0.39 -11.32
N GLU A 460 -9.57 -0.15 -12.19
CA GLU A 460 -9.06 -1.51 -12.05
C GLU A 460 -8.18 -1.66 -10.81
N ALA A 461 -7.38 -0.63 -10.49
CA ALA A 461 -6.66 -0.54 -9.21
C ALA A 461 -7.62 -0.55 -8.01
N ASP A 462 -8.73 0.20 -8.06
CA ASP A 462 -9.72 0.22 -6.98
C ASP A 462 -10.44 -1.13 -6.81
N ILE A 463 -10.73 -1.84 -7.91
CA ILE A 463 -11.29 -3.21 -7.90
C ILE A 463 -10.31 -4.16 -7.23
N PHE A 464 -9.05 -4.15 -7.67
CA PHE A 464 -7.98 -4.99 -7.12
C PHE A 464 -7.77 -4.75 -5.62
N ASN A 465 -7.92 -3.50 -5.18
CA ASN A 465 -7.79 -3.07 -3.79
C ASN A 465 -9.08 -3.22 -2.96
N SER A 466 -10.20 -3.69 -3.55
CA SER A 466 -11.49 -3.88 -2.88
C SER A 466 -11.95 -5.35 -2.97
N PRO A 467 -11.31 -6.29 -2.25
CA PRO A 467 -11.65 -7.71 -2.36
C PRO A 467 -13.11 -7.98 -2.00
N VAL A 468 -13.73 -8.95 -2.67
CA VAL A 468 -15.07 -9.44 -2.30
C VAL A 468 -15.02 -10.21 -0.99
N ILE A 469 -16.15 -10.27 -0.29
CA ILE A 469 -16.28 -11.04 0.95
C ILE A 469 -17.08 -12.29 0.62
N ARG A 470 -16.51 -13.47 0.90
CA ARG A 470 -17.13 -14.78 0.68
C ARG A 470 -17.55 -15.36 2.02
N LEU A 471 -18.75 -15.93 2.09
CA LEU A 471 -19.22 -16.62 3.29
C LEU A 471 -20.19 -17.75 2.95
N THR A 472 -20.30 -18.73 3.86
CA THR A 472 -21.40 -19.69 3.89
C THR A 472 -22.36 -19.37 5.04
N THR A 473 -23.60 -19.85 4.93
CA THR A 473 -24.63 -19.66 5.94
C THR A 473 -25.67 -20.78 5.88
N ASP A 474 -26.38 -20.99 6.99
CA ASP A 474 -27.50 -21.93 7.07
C ASP A 474 -28.73 -21.46 6.26
N LYS A 475 -29.75 -22.31 6.24
CA LYS A 475 -31.03 -22.00 5.55
C LYS A 475 -31.95 -21.25 6.49
N HIS A 476 -32.38 -20.07 6.07
CA HIS A 476 -33.33 -19.25 6.81
C HIS A 476 -34.21 -18.44 5.86
N GLN A 477 -35.36 -18.01 6.38
CA GLN A 477 -36.20 -17.03 5.70
C GLN A 477 -35.55 -15.65 5.79
N GLY A 478 -35.76 -14.83 4.76
CA GLY A 478 -35.30 -13.46 4.72
C GLY A 478 -36.25 -12.58 3.89
N VAL A 479 -36.11 -11.27 4.03
CA VAL A 479 -36.93 -10.28 3.30
C VAL A 479 -36.29 -9.88 1.97
N LEU A 480 -34.99 -10.10 1.81
CA LEU A 480 -34.25 -9.84 0.59
C LEU A 480 -34.14 -11.12 -0.23
N GLY A 481 -34.35 -10.99 -1.55
CA GLY A 481 -34.08 -12.07 -2.49
C GLY A 481 -32.58 -12.40 -2.63
N LYS A 482 -32.27 -13.27 -3.59
CA LYS A 482 -30.93 -13.88 -3.78
C LYS A 482 -29.86 -12.97 -4.41
N ASP A 483 -30.22 -11.77 -4.88
CA ASP A 483 -29.31 -10.81 -5.52
C ASP A 483 -29.82 -9.39 -5.26
N ARG A 484 -28.93 -8.47 -4.86
CA ARG A 484 -29.29 -7.08 -4.56
C ARG A 484 -28.11 -6.13 -4.72
N SER A 485 -28.39 -4.97 -5.32
CA SER A 485 -27.56 -3.74 -5.23
C SER A 485 -28.24 -2.74 -4.30
N PHE A 486 -27.48 -2.09 -3.41
CA PHE A 486 -27.98 -1.02 -2.53
C PHE A 486 -27.61 0.37 -3.01
N PHE A 487 -26.41 0.51 -3.59
CA PHE A 487 -25.96 1.73 -4.23
C PHE A 487 -25.21 1.38 -5.52
N ASN A 488 -25.46 2.15 -6.57
CA ASN A 488 -24.78 2.01 -7.84
C ASN A 488 -24.35 3.40 -8.31
N LEU A 489 -23.05 3.58 -8.52
CA LEU A 489 -22.51 4.84 -9.03
C LEU A 489 -21.98 4.63 -10.44
N THR A 490 -22.41 5.50 -11.35
CA THR A 490 -21.93 5.53 -12.73
C THR A 490 -21.43 6.91 -13.08
N SER A 491 -20.34 6.97 -13.84
CA SER A 491 -19.78 8.20 -14.41
C SER A 491 -19.25 7.92 -15.81
N LYS A 492 -19.19 8.96 -16.64
CA LYS A 492 -18.54 8.86 -17.96
C LYS A 492 -17.08 8.42 -17.77
N GLY A 493 -16.63 7.44 -18.56
CA GLY A 493 -15.26 6.90 -18.48
C GLY A 493 -14.92 6.24 -17.15
N ASN A 494 -15.92 5.92 -16.30
CA ASN A 494 -15.74 5.37 -14.96
C ASN A 494 -14.76 6.14 -14.07
N SER A 495 -14.62 7.45 -14.28
CA SER A 495 -13.56 8.26 -13.68
C SER A 495 -13.90 8.81 -12.30
N PHE A 496 -15.04 8.44 -11.70
CA PHE A 496 -15.35 8.80 -10.31
C PHE A 496 -15.05 7.64 -9.37
N LYS A 497 -14.05 7.81 -8.50
CA LYS A 497 -13.64 6.81 -7.52
C LYS A 497 -14.22 7.12 -6.15
N VAL A 498 -14.92 6.14 -5.57
CA VAL A 498 -15.49 6.25 -4.22
C VAL A 498 -14.46 5.83 -3.18
N THR A 499 -14.24 6.69 -2.19
CA THR A 499 -13.25 6.50 -1.12
C THR A 499 -13.88 6.30 0.25
N SER A 500 -15.16 6.66 0.46
CA SER A 500 -15.85 6.42 1.72
C SER A 500 -17.35 6.24 1.53
N CYS A 501 -17.93 5.34 2.33
CA CYS A 501 -19.37 5.16 2.53
C CYS A 501 -19.61 4.89 4.02
N LYS A 502 -20.10 5.91 4.73
CA LYS A 502 -20.31 5.84 6.18
C LYS A 502 -21.65 6.48 6.60
N ARG A 503 -22.08 6.27 7.84
CA ARG A 503 -23.12 7.09 8.46
C ARG A 503 -22.54 8.48 8.78
N SER A 504 -23.32 9.53 8.61
CA SER A 504 -22.91 10.90 8.98
C SER A 504 -22.65 11.03 10.48
N GLU A 505 -21.82 11.99 10.87
CA GLU A 505 -21.48 12.28 12.27
C GLU A 505 -22.67 12.74 13.12
N ASP A 506 -23.73 13.27 12.49
CA ASP A 506 -24.99 13.61 13.14
C ASP A 506 -25.98 12.44 13.23
N ASP A 507 -25.55 11.25 12.80
CA ASP A 507 -26.26 9.97 12.84
C ASP A 507 -27.53 9.86 11.97
N LYS A 508 -27.77 10.81 11.06
CA LYS A 508 -29.03 10.94 10.32
C LYS A 508 -28.98 10.45 8.87
N SER A 509 -27.80 10.44 8.25
CA SER A 509 -27.67 10.38 6.80
C SER A 509 -26.56 9.43 6.37
N VAL A 510 -26.53 9.09 5.08
CA VAL A 510 -25.41 8.38 4.47
C VAL A 510 -24.44 9.40 3.86
N ILE A 511 -23.16 9.25 4.15
CA ILE A 511 -22.06 9.99 3.52
C ILE A 511 -21.45 9.12 2.44
N ILE A 512 -21.34 9.66 1.23
CA ILE A 512 -20.54 9.08 0.15
C ILE A 512 -19.51 10.11 -0.26
N ARG A 513 -18.24 9.72 -0.27
CA ARG A 513 -17.12 10.56 -0.70
C ARG A 513 -16.40 9.93 -1.87
N GLY A 514 -15.99 10.76 -2.81
CA GLY A 514 -15.13 10.34 -3.91
C GLY A 514 -14.50 11.52 -4.61
N TYR A 515 -13.76 11.23 -5.67
CA TYR A 515 -13.14 12.25 -6.50
C TYR A 515 -13.21 11.88 -7.98
N ASN A 516 -13.20 12.90 -8.82
CA ASN A 516 -13.01 12.73 -10.25
C ASN A 516 -11.51 12.54 -10.54
N SER A 517 -11.11 11.35 -10.96
CA SER A 517 -9.72 11.05 -11.29
C SER A 517 -9.27 11.65 -12.63
N SER A 518 -10.19 12.07 -13.51
CA SER A 518 -9.89 12.55 -14.87
C SER A 518 -9.55 14.04 -14.98
N GLU A 519 -8.98 14.41 -16.12
CA GLU A 519 -8.67 15.81 -16.53
C GLU A 519 -9.88 16.59 -17.04
N THR A 520 -11.08 15.98 -17.07
CA THR A 520 -12.27 16.62 -17.62
C THR A 520 -13.41 16.66 -16.62
N LYS A 521 -14.37 17.56 -16.83
CA LYS A 521 -15.62 17.56 -16.05
C LYS A 521 -16.43 16.32 -16.40
N ILE A 522 -16.97 15.64 -15.38
CA ILE A 522 -17.78 14.43 -15.56
C ILE A 522 -19.17 14.59 -14.94
N ASP A 523 -20.14 13.90 -15.53
CA ASP A 523 -21.46 13.68 -14.93
C ASP A 523 -21.43 12.42 -14.07
N VAL A 524 -21.88 12.54 -12.83
CA VAL A 524 -22.00 11.43 -11.88
C VAL A 524 -23.47 11.18 -11.61
N ARG A 525 -23.84 9.89 -11.64
CA ARG A 525 -25.18 9.43 -11.31
C ARG A 525 -25.10 8.35 -10.24
N LEU A 526 -25.70 8.64 -9.09
CA LEU A 526 -25.87 7.70 -7.99
C LEU A 526 -27.32 7.20 -7.97
N GLU A 527 -27.49 5.89 -8.04
CA GLU A 527 -28.74 5.20 -7.79
C GLU A 527 -28.71 4.56 -6.41
N SER A 528 -29.81 4.69 -5.66
CA SER A 528 -29.98 4.04 -4.37
C SER A 528 -31.14 3.03 -4.41
N PHE A 529 -31.04 1.97 -3.59
CA PHE A 529 -32.18 1.11 -3.28
C PHE A 529 -33.24 1.85 -2.45
N PHE A 530 -32.79 2.76 -1.58
CA PHE A 530 -33.63 3.56 -0.69
C PHE A 530 -34.21 4.75 -1.45
N ARG A 531 -35.38 5.24 -1.01
CA ARG A 531 -35.88 6.53 -1.48
C ARG A 531 -35.04 7.61 -0.83
N ILE A 532 -34.61 8.58 -1.62
CA ILE A 532 -33.81 9.72 -1.16
C ILE A 532 -34.79 10.86 -0.89
N GLN A 533 -34.74 11.43 0.31
CA GLN A 533 -35.56 12.57 0.70
C GLN A 533 -34.87 13.87 0.26
N ARG A 534 -33.61 14.04 0.66
CA ARG A 534 -32.77 15.20 0.38
C ARG A 534 -31.33 14.75 0.20
N ALA A 535 -30.54 15.55 -0.51
CA ALA A 535 -29.12 15.30 -0.67
C ALA A 535 -28.39 16.64 -0.74
N TYR A 536 -27.15 16.69 -0.26
CA TYR A 536 -26.35 17.91 -0.24
C TYR A 536 -24.91 17.62 -0.62
N PHE A 537 -24.26 18.58 -1.26
CA PHE A 537 -22.82 18.72 -1.18
C PHE A 537 -22.42 19.17 0.22
N THR A 538 -21.35 18.57 0.72
CA THR A 538 -20.75 18.93 2.00
C THR A 538 -19.25 19.20 1.85
N ASP A 539 -18.66 19.84 2.85
CA ASP A 539 -17.22 19.83 3.01
C ASP A 539 -16.71 18.50 3.62
N LEU A 540 -15.39 18.39 3.81
CA LEU A 540 -14.78 17.19 4.36
C LEU A 540 -15.22 16.89 5.81
N LEU A 541 -15.74 17.88 6.53
CA LEU A 541 -16.28 17.78 7.89
C LEU A 541 -17.80 17.57 7.89
N GLU A 542 -18.38 17.24 6.74
CA GLU A 542 -19.81 16.92 6.57
C GLU A 542 -20.77 18.11 6.78
N SER A 543 -20.24 19.34 6.79
CA SER A 543 -21.10 20.53 6.88
C SER A 543 -21.78 20.79 5.53
N GLU A 544 -23.11 20.87 5.56
CA GLU A 544 -23.97 21.11 4.39
C GLU A 544 -23.64 22.45 3.72
N LYS A 545 -23.54 22.43 2.38
CA LYS A 545 -23.27 23.61 1.55
C LYS A 545 -24.40 23.88 0.57
N GLU A 546 -24.59 22.99 -0.40
CA GLU A 546 -25.53 23.15 -1.50
C GLU A 546 -26.43 21.92 -1.60
N GLU A 547 -27.74 22.14 -1.70
CA GLU A 547 -28.72 21.05 -1.88
C GLU A 547 -28.74 20.55 -3.32
N LEU A 548 -28.67 19.23 -3.49
CA LEU A 548 -28.69 18.54 -4.76
C LEU A 548 -30.12 18.17 -5.19
N SER A 549 -30.37 18.19 -6.50
CA SER A 549 -31.65 17.74 -7.04
C SER A 549 -31.80 16.22 -6.88
N VAL A 550 -32.89 15.80 -6.24
CA VAL A 550 -33.25 14.40 -6.02
C VAL A 550 -34.42 13.99 -6.92
N LYS A 551 -34.27 12.88 -7.65
CA LYS A 551 -35.34 12.26 -8.44
C LYS A 551 -35.66 10.86 -7.91
N GLY A 552 -36.44 10.82 -6.84
CA GLY A 552 -36.89 9.58 -6.19
C GLY A 552 -35.74 8.81 -5.53
N LYS A 553 -35.05 7.97 -6.30
CA LYS A 553 -33.93 7.14 -5.85
C LYS A 553 -32.59 7.53 -6.49
N ILE A 554 -32.58 8.62 -7.24
CA ILE A 554 -31.46 9.02 -8.08
C ILE A 554 -31.02 10.43 -7.67
N VAL A 555 -29.71 10.61 -7.55
CA VAL A 555 -29.05 11.92 -7.46
C VAL A 555 -28.04 12.00 -8.61
N SER A 556 -28.02 13.13 -9.31
CA SER A 556 -27.09 13.39 -10.41
C SER A 556 -26.46 14.75 -10.23
N PHE A 557 -25.16 14.83 -10.45
CA PHE A 557 -24.38 16.05 -10.26
C PHE A 557 -23.15 16.05 -11.15
N GLU A 558 -22.66 17.25 -11.45
CA GLU A 558 -21.42 17.45 -12.19
C GLU A 558 -20.23 17.52 -11.22
N VAL A 559 -19.10 16.96 -11.62
CA VAL A 559 -17.84 17.02 -10.87
C VAL A 559 -16.75 17.58 -11.77
N LEU A 560 -16.14 18.70 -11.35
CA LEU A 560 -14.99 19.28 -12.04
C LEU A 560 -13.79 18.32 -12.03
N SER A 561 -12.85 18.55 -12.94
CA SER A 561 -11.60 17.79 -12.97
C SER A 561 -10.90 17.82 -11.60
N LYS A 562 -10.39 16.66 -11.17
CA LYS A 562 -9.66 16.44 -9.91
C LYS A 562 -10.42 16.80 -8.62
N LYS A 563 -11.70 17.15 -8.71
CA LYS A 563 -12.45 17.65 -7.57
C LYS A 563 -12.85 16.50 -6.63
N ILE A 564 -12.53 16.67 -5.35
CA ILE A 564 -13.05 15.85 -4.26
C ILE A 564 -14.48 16.33 -3.95
N ILE A 565 -15.41 15.37 -3.86
CA ILE A 565 -16.81 15.62 -3.55
C ILE A 565 -17.22 14.73 -2.39
N THR A 566 -17.91 15.33 -1.42
CA THR A 566 -18.65 14.62 -0.39
C THR A 566 -20.13 14.94 -0.56
N ILE A 567 -20.96 13.90 -0.60
CA ILE A 567 -22.41 14.03 -0.60
C ILE A 567 -23.00 13.41 0.66
N LYS A 568 -23.94 14.13 1.27
CA LYS A 568 -24.77 13.67 2.38
C LYS A 568 -26.17 13.38 1.85
N ILE A 569 -26.69 12.18 2.12
CA ILE A 569 -27.94 11.69 1.54
C ILE A 569 -28.87 11.23 2.65
N ASP A 570 -30.02 11.89 2.74
CA ASP A 570 -31.11 11.52 3.64
C ASP A 570 -31.95 10.44 2.96
N ILE A 571 -31.99 9.25 3.55
CA ILE A 571 -32.68 8.09 2.98
C ILE A 571 -33.87 7.66 3.83
N ASP A 572 -34.92 7.17 3.17
CA ASP A 572 -35.98 6.39 3.81
C ASP A 572 -35.39 5.03 4.22
N ARG A 573 -34.89 4.97 5.46
CA ARG A 573 -34.41 3.72 6.08
C ARG A 573 -35.52 2.66 6.03
N ARG A 574 -35.11 1.41 5.87
CA ARG A 574 -36.01 0.26 6.00
C ARG A 574 -35.77 -0.36 7.37
N ASP A 575 -36.83 -0.62 8.11
CA ASP A 575 -36.74 -1.29 9.40
C ASP A 575 -37.05 -2.78 9.19
N PHE A 576 -36.00 -3.56 8.91
CA PHE A 576 -36.13 -5.00 8.74
C PHE A 576 -35.53 -5.73 9.94
N SER A 577 -36.17 -6.81 10.36
CA SER A 577 -35.67 -7.68 11.42
C SER A 577 -34.96 -8.88 10.79
N PRO A 578 -33.64 -9.05 10.97
CA PRO A 578 -32.92 -10.18 10.41
C PRO A 578 -33.26 -11.46 11.18
N SER A 579 -33.35 -12.57 10.43
CA SER A 579 -33.37 -13.90 11.01
C SER A 579 -32.05 -14.19 11.72
N LEU A 580 -32.12 -15.00 12.78
CA LEU A 580 -30.92 -15.57 13.37
C LEU A 580 -30.33 -16.57 12.38
N CYS A 581 -29.07 -16.36 12.00
CA CYS A 581 -28.31 -17.28 11.16
C CYS A 581 -26.89 -17.46 11.74
N HIS A 582 -26.22 -18.52 11.29
CA HIS A 582 -24.79 -18.71 11.41
C HIS A 582 -24.10 -18.29 10.11
N ILE A 583 -22.92 -17.70 10.22
CA ILE A 583 -22.08 -17.41 9.05
C ILE A 583 -20.67 -17.95 9.29
N GLU A 584 -20.08 -18.51 8.25
CA GLU A 584 -18.67 -18.85 8.20
C GLU A 584 -18.02 -17.97 7.12
N LEU A 585 -17.11 -17.09 7.53
CA LEU A 585 -16.34 -16.26 6.60
C LEU A 585 -15.25 -17.13 5.98
N LEU A 586 -15.14 -17.10 4.65
CA LEU A 586 -14.10 -17.83 3.95
C LEU A 586 -12.93 -16.90 3.68
N GLU A 587 -11.78 -17.23 4.27
CA GLU A 587 -10.52 -16.60 3.93
C GLU A 587 -10.05 -17.04 2.54
N ASP A 588 -9.15 -16.28 1.92
CA ASP A 588 -8.50 -16.74 0.70
C ASP A 588 -7.68 -17.98 1.01
N ASP A 589 -7.78 -19.01 0.15
CA ASP A 589 -7.01 -20.26 0.22
C ASP A 589 -5.52 -19.95 -0.03
N ARG A 590 -4.88 -19.26 0.92
CA ARG A 590 -3.47 -18.92 0.86
C ARG A 590 -2.69 -20.17 1.21
N VAL A 591 -1.99 -20.72 0.22
CA VAL A 591 -1.00 -21.76 0.46
C VAL A 591 0.15 -21.12 1.24
N ASN A 592 0.40 -21.66 2.43
CA ASN A 592 1.55 -21.31 3.26
C ASN A 592 2.75 -22.12 2.80
N GLU A 593 3.81 -21.43 2.46
CA GLU A 593 5.08 -22.05 2.10
C GLU A 593 5.85 -22.46 3.37
N ASP A 594 6.48 -23.62 3.35
CA ASP A 594 7.38 -24.02 4.43
C ASP A 594 8.80 -23.56 4.11
N PHE A 595 9.19 -22.44 4.72
CA PHE A 595 10.55 -21.93 4.65
C PHE A 595 11.38 -22.23 5.91
N SER A 596 10.98 -23.19 6.74
CA SER A 596 11.64 -23.48 8.02
C SER A 596 13.09 -23.95 7.88
N SER A 597 13.44 -24.54 6.73
CA SER A 597 14.81 -24.99 6.41
C SER A 597 15.79 -23.85 6.09
N TYR A 598 15.28 -22.66 5.73
CA TYR A 598 16.10 -21.50 5.36
C TYR A 598 16.42 -20.67 6.61
N LYS A 599 17.70 -20.69 7.01
CA LYS A 599 18.16 -20.01 8.22
C LYS A 599 18.42 -18.53 7.95
N TYR A 600 17.91 -17.69 8.84
CA TYR A 600 18.23 -16.27 8.87
C TYR A 600 19.74 -16.05 9.10
N CYS A 601 20.28 -14.98 8.51
CA CYS A 601 21.49 -14.34 8.99
C CYS A 601 21.30 -13.91 10.46
N PRO A 602 22.34 -13.95 11.33
CA PRO A 602 22.24 -13.36 12.66
C PRO A 602 21.78 -11.91 12.61
N SER A 603 20.72 -11.59 13.35
CA SER A 603 20.16 -10.22 13.40
C SER A 603 21.13 -9.23 14.06
N VAL A 604 21.93 -9.71 15.02
CA VAL A 604 23.00 -8.98 15.70
C VAL A 604 24.16 -9.96 15.86
N THR A 605 25.37 -9.53 15.54
CA THR A 605 26.62 -10.29 15.76
C THR A 605 27.37 -9.78 16.99
N ASP A 606 28.30 -10.58 17.51
CA ASP A 606 29.19 -10.15 18.61
C ASP A 606 30.08 -8.95 18.20
N ASP A 607 30.42 -8.86 16.91
CA ASP A 607 31.17 -7.75 16.34
C ASP A 607 30.33 -6.47 16.28
N ASP A 608 29.05 -6.57 15.87
CA ASP A 608 28.11 -5.43 15.89
C ASP A 608 28.00 -4.86 17.31
N PHE A 609 27.81 -5.73 18.31
CA PHE A 609 27.72 -5.33 19.71
C PHE A 609 29.03 -4.70 20.21
N SER A 610 30.17 -5.31 19.89
CA SER A 610 31.49 -4.81 20.32
C SER A 610 31.82 -3.45 19.70
N SER A 611 31.52 -3.28 18.41
CA SER A 611 31.69 -2.03 17.68
C SER A 611 30.83 -0.92 18.26
N GLU A 612 29.56 -1.22 18.53
CA GLU A 612 28.61 -0.25 19.07
C GLU A 612 28.95 0.13 20.51
N LYS A 613 29.37 -0.83 21.33
CA LYS A 613 29.86 -0.57 22.69
C LYS A 613 31.09 0.34 22.67
N HIS A 614 32.06 0.07 21.79
CA HIS A 614 33.24 0.91 21.63
C HIS A 614 32.90 2.33 21.16
N ARG A 615 31.94 2.47 20.24
CA ARG A 615 31.41 3.76 19.80
C ARG A 615 30.79 4.54 20.98
N ALA A 616 29.95 3.87 21.77
CA ALA A 616 29.34 4.45 22.96
C ALA A 616 30.39 4.89 23.98
N GLU A 617 31.39 4.05 24.27
CA GLU A 617 32.50 4.35 25.17
C GLU A 617 33.31 5.57 24.71
N LYS A 618 33.68 5.66 23.42
CA LYS A 618 34.38 6.84 22.88
C LYS A 618 33.60 8.14 23.06
N LEU A 619 32.27 8.10 22.91
CA LEU A 619 31.42 9.28 23.05
C LEU A 619 31.17 9.68 24.51
N THR A 620 31.40 8.79 25.48
CA THR A 620 31.21 9.11 26.91
C THR A 620 32.14 10.22 27.43
N ILE A 621 33.27 10.46 26.77
CA ILE A 621 34.24 11.51 27.12
C ILE A 621 33.61 12.92 26.99
N GLY A 622 32.49 13.06 26.29
CA GLY A 622 31.74 14.32 26.11
C GLY A 622 30.43 14.44 26.91
N LEU A 623 30.14 13.54 27.86
CA LEU A 623 28.86 13.55 28.59
C LEU A 623 28.60 14.86 29.37
N ASP A 624 29.65 15.56 29.80
CA ASP A 624 29.55 16.83 30.51
C ASP A 624 29.37 18.04 29.57
N ASP A 625 29.58 17.86 28.27
CA ASP A 625 29.39 18.90 27.27
C ASP A 625 27.98 18.82 26.65
N SER A 626 27.22 19.90 26.81
CA SER A 626 25.85 20.02 26.27
C SER A 626 25.74 19.80 24.75
N MET A 627 26.82 19.98 23.98
CA MET A 627 26.85 19.71 22.54
C MET A 627 26.94 18.21 22.23
N THR A 628 27.74 17.46 22.97
CA THR A 628 28.07 16.06 22.67
C THR A 628 27.32 15.05 23.54
N ARG A 629 26.76 15.49 24.69
CA ARG A 629 25.95 14.69 25.62
C ARG A 629 24.79 13.97 24.93
N ARG A 630 24.11 14.61 23.98
CA ARG A 630 23.01 13.98 23.20
C ARG A 630 23.52 12.75 22.45
N THR A 631 24.54 12.94 21.64
CA THR A 631 25.13 11.89 20.79
C THR A 631 25.70 10.75 21.63
N ALA A 632 26.31 11.07 22.77
CA ALA A 632 26.80 10.06 23.71
C ALA A 632 25.68 9.19 24.31
N LEU A 633 24.57 9.80 24.71
CA LEU A 633 23.41 9.07 25.24
C LEU A 633 22.71 8.24 24.15
N GLU A 634 22.65 8.72 22.91
CA GLU A 634 22.11 7.96 21.76
C GLU A 634 22.95 6.70 21.48
N ALA A 635 24.28 6.81 21.54
CA ALA A 635 25.17 5.67 21.36
C ALA A 635 25.07 4.65 22.50
N GLN A 636 24.97 5.10 23.75
CA GLN A 636 24.73 4.20 24.89
C GLN A 636 23.40 3.44 24.75
N LEU A 637 22.34 4.12 24.27
CA LEU A 637 21.01 3.52 24.11
C LEU A 637 21.04 2.45 23.03
N SER A 638 21.66 2.77 21.91
CA SER A 638 21.87 1.85 20.80
C SER A 638 22.68 0.61 21.23
N ALA A 639 23.75 0.76 22.02
CA ALA A 639 24.51 -0.36 22.57
C ALA A 639 23.67 -1.30 23.47
N ILE A 640 22.83 -0.73 24.34
CA ILE A 640 21.94 -1.50 25.22
C ILE A 640 20.88 -2.25 24.40
N LEU A 641 20.25 -1.57 23.44
CA LEU A 641 19.25 -2.16 22.53
C LEU A 641 19.85 -3.30 21.69
N THR A 642 21.14 -3.19 21.33
CA THR A 642 21.88 -4.21 20.58
C THR A 642 22.13 -5.47 21.40
N GLN A 643 22.46 -5.35 22.70
CA GLN A 643 22.87 -6.49 23.53
C GLN A 643 21.71 -7.40 23.94
N ASN A 644 20.59 -6.82 24.37
CA ASN A 644 19.41 -7.56 24.84
C ASN A 644 18.19 -6.63 24.84
N ARG A 645 17.17 -6.95 24.02
CA ARG A 645 15.87 -6.25 23.95
C ARG A 645 15.07 -6.17 25.27
N VAL A 646 15.57 -6.74 26.37
CA VAL A 646 14.79 -7.03 27.60
C VAL A 646 15.17 -6.14 28.79
N ASN A 647 16.22 -5.30 28.70
CA ASN A 647 16.59 -4.42 29.82
C ASN A 647 15.76 -3.11 29.83
N GLU A 648 14.44 -3.25 29.90
CA GLU A 648 13.44 -2.16 29.78
C GLU A 648 13.72 -1.02 30.78
N VAL A 649 14.19 -1.34 31.99
CA VAL A 649 14.51 -0.36 33.02
C VAL A 649 15.67 0.54 32.59
N GLU A 650 16.76 -0.04 32.09
CA GLU A 650 17.94 0.73 31.69
C GLU A 650 17.69 1.54 30.42
N THR A 651 17.03 0.94 29.42
CA THR A 651 16.57 1.62 28.20
C THR A 651 15.70 2.83 28.53
N LYS A 652 14.72 2.66 29.44
CA LYS A 652 13.81 3.73 29.85
C LYS A 652 14.53 4.85 30.59
N VAL A 653 15.43 4.52 31.52
CA VAL A 653 16.26 5.49 32.25
C VAL A 653 17.09 6.31 31.28
N LEU A 654 17.71 5.66 30.30
CA LEU A 654 18.55 6.33 29.33
C LEU A 654 17.73 7.17 28.34
N GLY A 655 16.55 6.70 27.93
CA GLY A 655 15.58 7.45 27.15
C GLY A 655 15.15 8.76 27.84
N TYR A 656 14.91 8.73 29.15
CA TYR A 656 14.64 9.95 29.91
C TYR A 656 15.82 10.93 29.92
N LYS A 657 17.05 10.43 30.16
CA LYS A 657 18.27 11.25 30.10
C LYS A 657 18.48 11.87 28.72
N LEU A 658 18.19 11.11 27.65
CA LEU A 658 18.28 11.60 26.27
C LEU A 658 17.26 12.71 26.00
N ASN A 659 16.02 12.55 26.46
CA ASN A 659 15.00 13.58 26.33
C ASN A 659 15.38 14.87 27.08
N GLU A 660 15.90 14.73 28.31
CA GLU A 660 16.42 15.86 29.07
C GLU A 660 17.57 16.57 28.33
N ALA A 661 18.53 15.81 27.79
CA ALA A 661 19.63 16.35 27.00
C ALA A 661 19.13 17.06 25.72
N ARG A 662 18.10 16.54 25.05
CA ARG A 662 17.46 17.19 23.90
C ARG A 662 16.85 18.54 24.26
N VAL A 663 16.17 18.62 25.41
CA VAL A 663 15.60 19.88 25.92
C VAL A 663 16.72 20.86 26.27
N GLN A 664 17.73 20.44 27.03
CA GLN A 664 18.88 21.28 27.39
C GLN A 664 19.61 21.80 26.15
N ARG A 665 19.80 20.93 25.15
CA ARG A 665 20.41 21.30 23.87
C ARG A 665 19.60 22.34 23.12
N ARG A 666 18.29 22.15 22.99
CA ARG A 666 17.40 23.14 22.35
C ARG A 666 17.40 24.48 23.09
N VAL A 667 17.43 24.45 24.42
CA VAL A 667 17.54 25.66 25.24
C VAL A 667 18.90 26.33 25.02
N PHE A 668 19.99 25.58 24.98
CA PHE A 668 21.33 26.11 24.68
C PHE A 668 21.40 26.72 23.28
N ASP A 669 20.90 26.02 22.26
CA ASP A 669 20.87 26.52 20.88
C ASP A 669 19.99 27.78 20.79
N TYR A 670 18.83 27.79 21.45
CA TYR A 670 17.97 28.97 21.55
C TYR A 670 18.67 30.15 22.25
N ILE A 671 19.39 29.93 23.35
CA ILE A 671 20.18 30.98 24.03
C ILE A 671 21.33 31.44 23.13
N LYS A 672 21.97 30.56 22.38
CA LYS A 672 23.06 30.93 21.48
C LYS A 672 22.58 31.72 20.26
N GLU A 673 21.38 31.40 19.77
CA GLU A 673 20.79 31.95 18.55
C GLU A 673 19.97 33.22 18.82
N TYR A 674 19.34 33.32 20.00
CA TYR A 674 18.42 34.40 20.38
C TYR A 674 18.71 35.03 21.75
N GLY A 675 19.73 34.55 22.48
CA GLY A 675 20.22 35.23 23.68
C GLY A 675 21.12 36.38 23.26
N ASP A 676 20.60 37.58 23.42
CA ASP A 676 21.14 38.84 22.91
C ASP A 676 22.66 39.03 23.03
N SER A 677 23.23 39.54 21.93
CA SER A 677 24.24 40.58 21.93
C SER A 677 23.78 41.75 22.81
N GLU A 678 24.59 42.10 23.81
CA GLU A 678 24.36 43.08 24.90
C GLU A 678 23.89 42.49 26.23
N VAL A 679 24.84 41.94 27.01
CA VAL A 679 25.12 42.44 28.37
C VAL A 679 26.62 42.21 28.64
N GLU A 680 27.33 43.30 28.96
CA GLU A 680 28.71 43.35 29.49
C GLU A 680 28.91 42.56 30.79
#